data_AF-A0A1F7GX01-F1
#
_entry.id   AF-A0A1F7GX01-F1
#
_cell.length_a   1.000
_cell.length_b   1.000
_cell.length_c   1.000
_cell.angle_alpha   90.00
_cell.angle_beta   90.00
_cell.angle_gamma   90.00
#
_symmetry.space_group_name_H-M   'P 1'
#
loop_
_entity.id
_entity.type
_entity.pdbx_description
1 polymer ?
#
loop_
_entity_poly.entity_id
_entity_poly.type
_entity_poly.pdbx_seq_one_letter_code
_entity_poly.pdbx_strand_id
1 'polypeptide(L)'
;MRLISEVPVGTCLSGGLDSSTVVSVVNKLLKEKVREAESVGKIQNTFSAVFPGGSNDEERYVDKLKTQMSNVKIHKVYPKPEEFFKEMEDFIRTQEEPTISTGPYAQYKVMQEAHKYVTVLLDGQGADEMLAGYLPYYFVYLRQLIKRKKYLKLIREIKGSLDIISGYTMNRFIGVVGLRRSVLMDDLLNKNFIKKFSKERFESTEDDLKKRLIEDIFSNSLQSLLRYEDKNAMRFSIEGRVPFLDFNLLRFLFSLPDEAIIKDGWNKNILREAIKDLTPNQIRLRRNKIGFTTPEYEWFIRMKNKIYSIFLSESFAKRKYFNQQEVLNAFQKFIDGKNDDTMLFWRLMNVEMWMRVFIDKKPVNVLAGSRVNEFGPNEGKKLEIKVEGKKYVRFPIRTELFKKGDDMAGKIAKLLNGYLVKNSKGVLNQVQDNPQINVNAGWFLVVSEKIVAIAQGRSFFIWDIKTGFWANLLSSFVKKTPYGIGLGSSWTMQLAISDVGLTRIILAAVVGKMGQFLGMKGLFYKIAGNNINAIDGPTEYSLYPSNVSAKLGPKEPQKVTEGIHNEIVGRWKLEVGSERTSNVKPQTSNFLGVVIIDANDLGQRVLGNSTQIDNKIIEKIFSDNPMGQADEQTPLILTFVK
;
A
#
# COMPACT_ATOMS: atom_id res chain seq x y z
N MET A 1 -35.18 21.20 -3.43
CA MET A 1 -34.21 21.02 -2.32
C MET A 1 -34.32 19.70 -1.57
N ARG A 2 -35.41 18.92 -1.69
CA ARG A 2 -35.55 17.58 -1.06
C ARG A 2 -35.38 17.56 0.46
N LEU A 3 -35.96 18.56 1.15
CA LEU A 3 -35.81 18.75 2.60
C LEU A 3 -36.82 17.97 3.46
N ILE A 4 -37.93 17.51 2.86
CA ILE A 4 -38.98 16.76 3.57
C ILE A 4 -38.36 15.51 4.23
N SER A 5 -38.43 15.44 5.55
CA SER A 5 -37.84 14.37 6.37
C SER A 5 -38.41 14.40 7.79
N GLU A 6 -38.59 13.24 8.41
CA GLU A 6 -38.95 13.11 9.84
C GLU A 6 -37.70 13.02 10.75
N VAL A 7 -36.52 12.90 10.15
CA VAL A 7 -35.22 12.82 10.83
C VAL A 7 -34.33 14.03 10.48
N PRO A 8 -33.32 14.36 11.31
CA PRO A 8 -32.49 15.54 11.11
C PRO A 8 -31.75 15.55 9.76
N VAL A 9 -31.76 16.71 9.10
CA VAL A 9 -31.12 16.95 7.79
C VAL A 9 -29.91 17.87 7.92
N GLY A 10 -28.79 17.48 7.31
CA GLY A 10 -27.56 18.28 7.21
C GLY A 10 -27.14 18.56 5.77
N THR A 11 -25.96 19.18 5.60
CA THR A 11 -25.43 19.50 4.26
C THR A 11 -23.91 19.33 4.17
N CYS A 12 -23.40 18.69 3.12
CA CYS A 12 -21.98 18.71 2.78
C CYS A 12 -21.54 20.12 2.39
N LEU A 13 -20.39 20.58 2.89
CA LEU A 13 -19.82 21.88 2.57
C LEU A 13 -18.33 21.76 2.22
N SER A 14 -17.98 21.85 0.94
CA SER A 14 -16.58 21.86 0.50
C SER A 14 -15.98 23.27 0.40
N GLY A 15 -16.82 24.31 0.36
CA GLY A 15 -16.39 25.67 0.01
C GLY A 15 -16.35 25.94 -1.50
N GLY A 16 -16.66 24.92 -2.31
CA GLY A 16 -16.94 25.07 -3.74
C GLY A 16 -18.31 25.71 -4.02
N LEU A 17 -18.53 26.14 -5.26
CA LEU A 17 -19.75 26.83 -5.70
C LEU A 17 -21.02 26.02 -5.42
N ASP A 18 -20.96 24.71 -5.65
CA ASP A 18 -22.14 23.82 -5.68
C ASP A 18 -22.67 23.54 -4.28
N SER A 19 -21.79 23.05 -3.40
CA SER A 19 -22.11 22.81 -1.99
C SER A 19 -22.50 24.11 -1.28
N SER A 20 -21.79 25.21 -1.56
CA SER A 20 -22.14 26.54 -1.05
C SER A 20 -23.53 27.00 -1.50
N THR A 21 -23.93 26.69 -2.72
CA THR A 21 -25.28 26.99 -3.22
C THR A 21 -26.33 26.22 -2.43
N VAL A 22 -26.12 24.92 -2.19
CA VAL A 22 -27.05 24.11 -1.40
C VAL A 22 -27.19 24.70 0.01
N VAL A 23 -26.08 25.02 0.67
CA VAL A 23 -26.08 25.65 2.00
C VAL A 23 -26.85 26.98 1.99
N SER A 24 -26.53 27.87 1.04
CA SER A 24 -27.19 29.17 0.90
C SER A 24 -28.69 29.09 0.68
N VAL A 25 -29.15 28.17 -0.18
CA VAL A 25 -30.57 28.02 -0.49
C VAL A 25 -31.32 27.44 0.71
N VAL A 26 -30.75 26.43 1.39
CA VAL A 26 -31.35 25.92 2.64
C VAL A 26 -31.43 27.01 3.70
N ASN A 27 -30.36 27.82 3.85
CA ASN A 27 -30.34 28.94 4.78
C ASN A 27 -31.44 29.97 4.49
N LYS A 28 -31.66 30.29 3.21
CA LYS A 28 -32.74 31.18 2.78
C LYS A 28 -34.11 30.60 3.15
N LEU A 29 -34.37 29.33 2.84
CA LEU A 29 -35.65 28.67 3.14
C LEU A 29 -35.93 28.61 4.65
N LEU A 30 -34.90 28.42 5.48
CA LEU A 30 -35.01 28.51 6.93
C LEU A 30 -35.40 29.92 7.41
N LYS A 31 -34.80 30.97 6.83
CA LYS A 31 -35.15 32.37 7.15
C LYS A 31 -36.58 32.71 6.73
N GLU A 32 -37.02 32.16 5.60
CA GLU A 32 -38.39 32.29 5.07
C GLU A 32 -39.40 31.41 5.83
N LYS A 33 -38.94 30.57 6.77
CA LYS A 33 -39.77 29.65 7.58
C LYS A 33 -40.62 28.72 6.72
N VAL A 34 -40.04 28.21 5.64
CA VAL A 34 -40.68 27.23 4.76
C VAL A 34 -40.84 25.92 5.52
N ARG A 35 -42.06 25.37 5.56
CA ARG A 35 -42.43 24.17 6.34
C ARG A 35 -41.55 22.97 6.00
N GLU A 36 -41.24 22.78 4.72
CA GLU A 36 -40.42 21.67 4.23
C GLU A 36 -38.98 21.70 4.76
N ALA A 37 -38.51 22.84 5.28
CA ALA A 37 -37.18 23.00 5.86
C ALA A 37 -37.12 22.73 7.38
N GLU A 38 -38.24 22.41 8.03
CA GLU A 38 -38.31 22.18 9.48
C GLU A 38 -37.33 21.09 9.97
N SER A 39 -37.12 20.05 9.18
CA SER A 39 -36.23 18.91 9.46
C SER A 39 -34.74 19.28 9.58
N VAL A 40 -34.33 20.45 9.05
CA VAL A 40 -32.97 20.98 9.21
C VAL A 40 -32.79 21.58 10.62
N GLY A 41 -33.89 21.98 11.27
CA GLY A 41 -33.90 22.64 12.56
C GLY A 41 -33.46 24.11 12.49
N LYS A 42 -33.32 24.74 13.66
CA LYS A 42 -32.95 26.17 13.78
C LYS A 42 -31.53 26.47 13.29
N ILE A 43 -30.64 25.48 13.38
CA ILE A 43 -29.22 25.59 13.02
C ILE A 43 -28.93 24.53 11.97
N GLN A 44 -28.51 24.97 10.79
CA GLN A 44 -28.09 24.07 9.73
C GLN A 44 -26.71 23.48 10.06
N ASN A 45 -26.64 22.17 10.25
CA ASN A 45 -25.39 21.46 10.42
C ASN A 45 -24.73 21.22 9.06
N THR A 46 -23.48 21.67 8.90
CA THR A 46 -22.68 21.47 7.69
C THR A 46 -21.40 20.73 8.00
N PHE A 47 -20.91 19.94 7.05
CA PHE A 47 -19.76 19.05 7.25
C PHE A 47 -18.73 19.24 6.14
N SER A 48 -17.47 19.44 6.54
CA SER A 48 -16.37 19.83 5.64
C SER A 48 -15.13 19.00 5.90
N ALA A 49 -14.53 18.43 4.86
CA ALA A 49 -13.15 17.96 4.92
C ALA A 49 -12.21 19.14 4.63
N VAL A 50 -11.27 19.40 5.53
CA VAL A 50 -10.29 20.48 5.39
C VAL A 50 -8.87 19.96 5.56
N PHE A 51 -7.92 20.63 4.90
CA PHE A 51 -6.51 20.24 4.88
C PHE A 51 -5.63 21.46 5.15
N PRO A 52 -5.56 21.94 6.41
CA PRO A 52 -4.85 23.16 6.76
C PRO A 52 -3.41 23.16 6.25
N GLY A 53 -3.06 24.19 5.47
CA GLY A 53 -1.70 24.35 4.90
C GLY A 53 -1.35 23.37 3.79
N GLY A 54 -2.30 22.55 3.32
CA GLY A 54 -2.15 21.71 2.15
C GLY A 54 -2.38 22.46 0.83
N SER A 55 -1.94 21.87 -0.28
CA SER A 55 -2.17 22.40 -1.63
C SER A 55 -3.65 22.57 -2.00
N ASN A 56 -4.54 21.77 -1.39
CA ASN A 56 -5.99 21.76 -1.62
C ASN A 56 -6.80 22.40 -0.47
N ASP A 57 -6.20 23.30 0.30
CA ASP A 57 -6.87 23.91 1.45
C ASP A 57 -8.02 24.85 1.03
N GLU A 58 -9.26 24.39 1.22
CA GLU A 58 -10.48 25.15 0.95
C GLU A 58 -11.09 25.79 2.21
N GLU A 59 -10.45 25.66 3.37
CA GLU A 59 -10.99 26.08 4.67
C GLU A 59 -11.41 27.56 4.68
N ARG A 60 -10.64 28.43 4.01
CA ARG A 60 -10.96 29.86 3.88
C ARG A 60 -12.33 30.12 3.24
N TYR A 61 -12.78 29.27 2.32
CA TYR A 61 -14.07 29.43 1.64
C TYR A 61 -15.21 28.89 2.50
N VAL A 62 -14.98 27.76 3.16
CA VAL A 62 -15.88 27.19 4.17
C VAL A 62 -16.16 28.22 5.27
N ASP A 63 -15.12 28.85 5.81
CA ASP A 63 -15.26 29.85 6.87
C ASP A 63 -15.91 31.14 6.37
N LYS A 64 -15.69 31.53 5.11
CA LYS A 64 -16.30 32.73 4.54
C LYS A 64 -17.83 32.64 4.53
N LEU A 65 -18.41 31.46 4.31
CA LEU A 65 -19.87 31.29 4.36
C LEU A 65 -20.44 31.59 5.75
N LYS A 66 -19.76 31.18 6.81
CA LYS A 66 -20.18 31.44 8.20
C LYS A 66 -20.32 32.93 8.47
N THR A 67 -19.49 33.77 7.85
CA THR A 67 -19.54 35.23 8.04
C THR A 67 -20.82 35.88 7.53
N GLN A 68 -21.55 35.23 6.61
CA GLN A 68 -22.83 35.74 6.07
C GLN A 68 -24.05 35.00 6.62
N MET A 69 -23.86 33.91 7.36
CA MET A 69 -24.93 33.02 7.83
C MET A 69 -24.71 32.63 9.28
N SER A 70 -25.37 33.32 10.20
CA SER A 70 -25.23 33.10 11.65
C SER A 70 -25.83 31.79 12.15
N ASN A 71 -26.81 31.22 11.43
CA ASN A 71 -27.51 29.98 11.77
C ASN A 71 -26.90 28.73 11.08
N VAL A 72 -25.61 28.76 10.77
CA VAL A 72 -24.86 27.62 10.20
C VAL A 72 -23.80 27.14 11.20
N LYS A 73 -23.82 25.86 11.53
CA LYS A 73 -22.79 25.19 12.33
C LYS A 73 -21.92 24.32 11.43
N ILE A 74 -20.63 24.68 11.35
CA ILE A 74 -19.65 23.98 10.53
C ILE A 74 -18.89 22.97 11.38
N HIS A 75 -18.97 21.70 10.99
CA HIS A 75 -18.20 20.58 11.53
C HIS A 75 -17.06 20.25 10.56
N LYS A 76 -15.82 20.41 11.02
CA LYS A 76 -14.62 20.19 10.20
C LYS A 76 -13.98 18.86 10.55
N VAL A 77 -13.69 18.05 9.53
CA VAL A 77 -12.88 16.84 9.64
C VAL A 77 -11.52 17.08 9.01
N TYR A 78 -10.50 16.43 9.56
CA TYR A 78 -9.10 16.59 9.16
C TYR A 78 -8.53 15.23 8.79
N PRO A 79 -8.86 14.67 7.61
CA PRO A 79 -8.33 13.38 7.20
C PRO A 79 -6.79 13.40 7.17
N LYS A 80 -6.16 12.33 7.64
CA LYS A 80 -4.70 12.20 7.73
C LYS A 80 -4.17 10.98 6.99
N PRO A 81 -2.94 11.05 6.45
CA PRO A 81 -2.33 9.92 5.75
C PRO A 81 -2.12 8.69 6.65
N GLU A 82 -1.82 8.89 7.94
CA GLU A 82 -1.58 7.78 8.87
C GLU A 82 -2.84 6.95 9.15
N GLU A 83 -4.00 7.62 9.17
CA GLU A 83 -5.33 7.00 9.34
C GLU A 83 -5.78 6.31 8.05
N PHE A 84 -5.49 6.92 6.90
CA PHE A 84 -5.88 6.41 5.59
C PHE A 84 -5.50 4.93 5.37
N PHE A 85 -4.25 4.54 5.67
CA PHE A 85 -3.84 3.14 5.52
C PHE A 85 -4.46 2.18 6.54
N LYS A 86 -4.85 2.68 7.71
CA LYS A 86 -5.54 1.85 8.72
C LYS A 86 -6.98 1.57 8.30
N GLU A 87 -7.61 2.55 7.66
CA GLU A 87 -9.01 2.49 7.21
C GLU A 87 -9.13 2.02 5.75
N MET A 88 -8.02 1.85 5.02
CA MET A 88 -8.01 1.56 3.58
C MET A 88 -8.77 0.28 3.22
N GLU A 89 -8.63 -0.80 3.99
CA GLU A 89 -9.37 -2.04 3.71
C GLU A 89 -10.88 -1.84 3.88
N ASP A 90 -11.32 -1.15 4.94
CA ASP A 90 -12.75 -0.88 5.19
C ASP A 90 -13.33 0.09 4.14
N PHE A 91 -12.56 1.11 3.76
CA PHE A 91 -12.92 2.02 2.67
C PHE A 91 -13.05 1.28 1.33
N ILE A 92 -12.12 0.38 0.99
CA ILE A 92 -12.20 -0.44 -0.22
C ILE A 92 -13.39 -1.40 -0.18
N ARG A 93 -13.65 -2.02 0.97
CA ARG A 93 -14.85 -2.86 1.18
C ARG A 93 -16.12 -2.07 0.97
N THR A 94 -16.17 -0.85 1.51
CA THR A 94 -17.30 0.07 1.37
C THR A 94 -17.57 0.42 -0.08
N GLN A 95 -16.51 0.72 -0.83
CA GLN A 95 -16.64 1.13 -2.22
C GLN A 95 -17.01 -0.02 -3.16
N GLU A 96 -16.64 -1.27 -2.83
CA GLU A 96 -16.88 -2.49 -3.62
C GLU A 96 -16.25 -2.52 -5.02
N GLU A 97 -15.81 -1.37 -5.52
CA GLU A 97 -15.13 -1.18 -6.79
C GLU A 97 -14.03 -0.12 -6.65
N PRO A 98 -12.95 -0.19 -7.45
CA PRO A 98 -11.90 0.81 -7.45
C PRO A 98 -12.40 2.24 -7.71
N THR A 99 -11.71 3.22 -7.15
CA THR A 99 -12.01 4.66 -7.29
C THR A 99 -10.86 5.37 -8.01
N ILE A 100 -11.15 6.50 -8.66
CA ILE A 100 -10.18 7.19 -9.53
C ILE A 100 -9.15 8.07 -8.79
N SER A 101 -9.45 8.48 -7.56
CA SER A 101 -8.58 9.28 -6.67
C SER A 101 -8.87 8.93 -5.21
N THR A 102 -8.10 9.47 -4.27
CA THR A 102 -8.38 9.41 -2.82
C THR A 102 -9.51 10.34 -2.39
N GLY A 103 -10.06 11.13 -3.31
CA GLY A 103 -11.12 12.09 -3.02
C GLY A 103 -12.35 11.52 -2.30
N PRO A 104 -12.89 10.36 -2.75
CA PRO A 104 -13.97 9.67 -2.06
C PRO A 104 -13.63 9.27 -0.61
N TYR A 105 -12.35 9.13 -0.23
CA TYR A 105 -11.98 8.91 1.17
C TYR A 105 -12.18 10.17 2.03
N ALA A 106 -11.98 11.37 1.48
CA ALA A 106 -12.32 12.60 2.21
C ALA A 106 -13.82 12.68 2.50
N GLN A 107 -14.65 12.31 1.52
CA GLN A 107 -16.11 12.23 1.70
C GLN A 107 -16.50 11.13 2.70
N TYR A 108 -15.83 9.98 2.68
CA TYR A 108 -16.00 8.93 3.70
C TYR A 108 -15.82 9.47 5.12
N LYS A 109 -14.79 10.30 5.37
CA LYS A 109 -14.59 10.94 6.69
C LYS A 109 -15.64 11.98 7.02
N VAL A 110 -16.18 12.68 6.01
CA VAL A 110 -17.32 13.60 6.18
C VAL A 110 -18.56 12.83 6.63
N MET A 111 -18.87 11.71 5.98
CA MET A 111 -20.01 10.84 6.36
C MET A 111 -19.82 10.26 7.76
N GLN A 112 -18.59 9.86 8.11
CA GLN A 112 -18.24 9.40 9.46
C GLN A 112 -18.49 10.47 10.54
N GLU A 113 -18.29 11.75 10.24
CA GLU A 113 -18.63 12.82 11.20
C GLU A 113 -20.12 13.15 11.19
N ALA A 114 -20.73 13.20 10.00
CA ALA A 114 -22.12 13.57 9.83
C ALA A 114 -23.10 12.64 10.56
N HIS A 115 -22.84 11.33 10.60
CA HIS A 115 -23.76 10.35 11.18
C HIS A 115 -23.96 10.54 12.69
N LYS A 116 -23.09 11.30 13.35
CA LYS A 116 -23.20 11.65 14.77
C LYS A 116 -24.29 12.68 15.05
N TYR A 117 -24.78 13.38 14.02
CA TYR A 117 -25.70 14.51 14.16
C TYR A 117 -26.93 14.42 13.26
N VAL A 118 -26.81 13.81 12.07
CA VAL A 118 -27.88 13.79 11.06
C VAL A 118 -28.02 12.39 10.44
N THR A 119 -29.23 12.11 9.95
CA THR A 119 -29.54 10.86 9.21
C THR A 119 -29.67 11.11 7.72
N VAL A 120 -29.97 12.34 7.31
CA VAL A 120 -30.08 12.75 5.90
C VAL A 120 -29.03 13.82 5.62
N LEU A 121 -28.31 13.70 4.51
CA LEU A 121 -27.28 14.66 4.13
C LEU A 121 -27.43 15.11 2.67
N LEU A 122 -27.49 16.42 2.47
CA LEU A 122 -27.55 17.02 1.13
C LEU A 122 -26.13 17.24 0.57
N ASP A 123 -25.87 16.81 -0.66
CA ASP A 123 -24.63 17.07 -1.40
C ASP A 123 -24.90 17.89 -2.68
N GLY A 124 -23.89 18.65 -3.11
CA GLY A 124 -23.90 19.47 -4.33
C GLY A 124 -23.58 18.69 -5.61
N GLN A 125 -23.53 17.36 -5.55
CA GLN A 125 -23.13 16.51 -6.67
C GLN A 125 -24.11 16.58 -7.85
N GLY A 126 -23.59 16.36 -9.07
CA GLY A 126 -24.31 16.49 -10.32
C GLY A 126 -24.31 17.90 -10.92
N ALA A 127 -24.04 18.94 -10.11
CA ALA A 127 -23.98 20.33 -10.60
C ALA A 127 -22.91 20.55 -11.68
N ASP A 128 -21.74 19.91 -11.54
CA ASP A 128 -20.66 20.02 -12.52
C ASP A 128 -21.07 19.42 -13.89
N GLU A 129 -21.71 18.25 -13.89
CA GLU A 129 -22.13 17.54 -15.11
C GLU A 129 -23.33 18.17 -15.81
N MET A 130 -24.21 18.88 -15.12
CA MET A 130 -25.34 19.58 -15.77
C MET A 130 -25.02 21.01 -16.20
N LEU A 131 -24.03 21.67 -15.57
CA LEU A 131 -23.75 23.10 -15.76
C LEU A 131 -22.31 23.38 -16.23
N ALA A 132 -21.66 22.38 -16.82
CA ALA A 132 -20.32 22.48 -17.40
C ALA A 132 -19.23 22.90 -16.40
N GLY A 133 -19.24 22.34 -15.20
CA GLY A 133 -18.31 22.68 -14.12
C GLY A 133 -16.85 22.35 -14.37
N TYR A 134 -16.57 21.35 -15.20
CA TYR A 134 -15.21 20.92 -15.54
C TYR A 134 -14.65 21.63 -16.77
N LEU A 135 -13.32 21.84 -16.77
CA LEU A 135 -12.60 22.51 -17.84
C LEU A 135 -12.77 21.87 -19.24
N PRO A 136 -12.81 20.53 -19.41
CA PRO A 136 -13.01 19.92 -20.73
C PRO A 136 -14.27 20.40 -21.46
N TYR A 137 -15.37 20.65 -20.74
CA TYR A 137 -16.62 21.14 -21.34
C TYR A 137 -16.45 22.48 -22.05
N TYR A 138 -15.52 23.31 -21.55
CA TYR A 138 -15.20 24.58 -22.15
C TYR A 138 -14.68 24.40 -23.58
N PHE A 139 -13.75 23.46 -23.78
CA PHE A 139 -13.19 23.17 -25.10
C PHE A 139 -14.21 22.51 -26.03
N VAL A 140 -15.09 21.65 -25.49
CA VAL A 140 -16.21 21.07 -26.26
C VAL A 140 -17.11 22.17 -26.80
N TYR A 141 -17.46 23.16 -25.98
CA TYR A 141 -18.28 24.30 -26.40
C TYR A 141 -17.58 25.16 -27.46
N LEU A 142 -16.28 25.44 -27.31
CA LEU A 142 -15.53 26.17 -28.34
C LEU A 142 -15.53 25.43 -29.69
N ARG A 143 -15.34 24.10 -29.68
CA ARG A 143 -15.44 23.28 -30.91
C ARG A 143 -16.85 23.28 -31.49
N GLN A 144 -17.87 23.25 -30.64
CA GLN A 144 -19.27 23.39 -31.07
C GLN A 144 -19.51 24.73 -31.79
N LEU A 145 -18.98 25.84 -31.27
CA LEU A 145 -19.11 27.15 -31.92
C LEU A 145 -18.40 27.21 -33.27
N ILE A 146 -17.23 26.57 -33.40
CA ILE A 146 -16.52 26.42 -34.68
C ILE A 146 -17.38 25.62 -35.68
N LYS A 147 -17.86 24.44 -35.27
CA LYS A 147 -18.70 23.55 -36.10
C LYS A 147 -19.98 24.25 -36.58
N ARG A 148 -20.61 25.05 -35.71
CA ARG A 148 -21.82 25.83 -36.02
C ARG A 148 -21.53 27.19 -36.69
N LYS A 149 -20.27 27.47 -37.06
CA LYS A 149 -19.83 28.73 -37.72
C LYS A 149 -20.19 30.01 -36.94
N LYS A 150 -20.26 29.95 -35.60
CA LYS A 150 -20.60 31.08 -34.73
C LYS A 150 -19.35 31.86 -34.28
N TYR A 151 -18.58 32.40 -35.24
CA TYR A 151 -17.26 32.98 -34.98
C TYR A 151 -17.25 34.19 -34.03
N LEU A 152 -18.24 35.10 -34.12
CA LEU A 152 -18.32 36.24 -33.21
C LEU A 152 -18.48 35.80 -31.75
N LYS A 153 -19.31 34.78 -31.50
CA LYS A 153 -19.46 34.19 -30.17
C LYS A 153 -18.18 33.49 -29.72
N LEU A 154 -17.55 32.72 -30.62
CA LEU A 154 -16.28 32.06 -30.33
C LEU A 154 -15.20 33.05 -29.85
N ILE A 155 -15.03 34.17 -30.55
CA ILE A 155 -14.05 35.20 -30.17
C ILE A 155 -14.38 35.78 -28.79
N ARG A 156 -15.66 36.03 -28.51
CA ARG A 156 -16.11 36.57 -27.22
C ARG A 156 -15.84 35.60 -26.07
N GLU A 157 -16.15 34.32 -26.25
CA GLU A 157 -15.86 33.28 -25.26
C GLU A 157 -14.34 33.12 -25.04
N ILE A 158 -13.54 33.04 -26.11
CA ILE A 158 -12.08 32.97 -26.00
C ILE A 158 -11.54 34.16 -25.21
N LYS A 159 -11.98 35.38 -25.54
CA LYS A 159 -11.57 36.60 -24.80
C LYS A 159 -11.96 36.53 -23.31
N GLY A 160 -13.17 36.07 -23.00
CA GLY A 160 -13.66 35.93 -21.62
C GLY A 160 -13.01 34.81 -20.80
N SER A 161 -12.22 33.95 -21.44
CA SER A 161 -11.57 32.78 -20.84
C SER A 161 -10.06 32.75 -21.04
N LEU A 162 -9.46 33.89 -21.42
CA LEU A 162 -8.01 33.98 -21.63
C LEU A 162 -7.21 33.57 -20.38
N ASP A 163 -7.72 33.87 -19.18
CA ASP A 163 -7.17 33.42 -17.90
C ASP A 163 -7.10 31.90 -17.78
N ILE A 164 -8.17 31.22 -18.19
CA ILE A 164 -8.29 29.76 -18.16
C ILE A 164 -7.41 29.12 -19.25
N ILE A 165 -7.50 29.63 -20.48
CA ILE A 165 -6.78 29.11 -21.64
C ILE A 165 -5.27 29.28 -21.44
N SER A 166 -4.82 30.45 -20.99
CA SER A 166 -3.40 30.73 -20.74
C SER A 166 -2.82 29.86 -19.63
N GLY A 167 -3.57 29.62 -18.55
CA GLY A 167 -3.15 28.69 -17.49
C GLY A 167 -3.01 27.26 -18.00
N TYR A 168 -3.97 26.79 -18.81
CA TYR A 168 -3.93 25.45 -19.41
C TYR A 168 -2.78 25.28 -20.41
N THR A 169 -2.55 26.26 -21.30
CA THR A 169 -1.46 26.20 -22.28
C THR A 169 -0.08 26.30 -21.61
N MET A 170 0.07 27.13 -20.58
CA MET A 170 1.30 27.22 -19.79
C MET A 170 1.62 25.88 -19.11
N ASN A 171 0.65 25.26 -18.44
CA ASN A 171 0.84 23.96 -17.80
C ASN A 171 1.21 22.87 -18.82
N ARG A 172 0.59 22.89 -20.00
CA ARG A 172 0.93 21.97 -21.09
C ARG A 172 2.34 22.23 -21.63
N PHE A 173 2.75 23.49 -21.74
CA PHE A 173 4.10 23.86 -22.18
C PHE A 173 5.16 23.38 -21.19
N ILE A 174 4.96 23.57 -19.89
CA ILE A 174 5.85 23.05 -18.83
C ILE A 174 5.98 21.53 -18.91
N GLY A 175 4.88 20.81 -19.16
CA GLY A 175 4.89 19.35 -19.37
C GLY A 175 5.64 18.89 -20.63
N VAL A 176 5.66 19.71 -21.69
CA VAL A 176 6.35 19.40 -22.95
C VAL A 176 7.85 19.72 -22.90
N VAL A 177 8.26 20.76 -22.15
CA VAL A 177 9.68 21.18 -22.02
C VAL A 177 10.50 20.22 -21.13
N GLY A 178 9.89 19.19 -20.54
CA GLY A 178 10.60 18.03 -19.99
C GLY A 178 11.09 18.16 -18.54
N LEU A 179 10.68 19.20 -17.82
CA LEU A 179 10.95 19.33 -16.38
C LEU A 179 10.14 18.33 -15.54
N ARG A 180 8.98 17.87 -16.04
CA ARG A 180 8.14 16.81 -15.46
C ARG A 180 7.50 16.01 -16.60
N ARG A 181 8.00 14.80 -16.88
CA ARG A 181 7.44 13.94 -17.93
C ARG A 181 6.33 13.10 -17.30
N SER A 182 5.09 13.25 -17.77
CA SER A 182 4.00 12.37 -17.38
C SER A 182 4.31 10.94 -17.85
N VAL A 183 4.16 9.99 -16.94
CA VAL A 183 4.30 8.57 -17.26
C VAL A 183 2.98 8.10 -17.87
N LEU A 184 3.03 7.49 -19.05
CA LEU A 184 1.82 6.96 -19.66
C LEU A 184 1.42 5.66 -18.96
N MET A 185 0.12 5.45 -18.75
CA MET A 185 -0.38 4.20 -18.14
C MET A 185 0.11 2.97 -18.93
N ASP A 186 0.13 3.06 -20.26
CA ASP A 186 0.60 1.98 -21.13
C ASP A 186 2.03 1.53 -20.83
N ASP A 187 2.92 2.45 -20.40
CA ASP A 187 4.30 2.10 -20.03
C ASP A 187 4.36 1.24 -18.75
N LEU A 188 3.33 1.31 -17.92
CA LEU A 188 3.21 0.60 -16.64
C LEU A 188 2.49 -0.74 -16.75
N LEU A 189 1.94 -1.06 -17.93
CA LEU A 189 1.21 -2.29 -18.19
C LEU A 189 2.05 -3.29 -18.98
N ASN A 190 1.72 -4.58 -18.84
CA ASN A 190 2.36 -5.63 -19.62
C ASN A 190 1.96 -5.53 -21.10
N LYS A 191 2.94 -5.63 -22.01
CA LYS A 191 2.73 -5.53 -23.47
C LYS A 191 1.63 -6.46 -24.00
N ASN A 192 1.53 -7.67 -23.46
CA ASN A 192 0.50 -8.64 -23.86
C ASN A 192 -0.91 -8.18 -23.48
N PHE A 193 -1.06 -7.53 -22.32
CA PHE A 193 -2.33 -6.98 -21.86
C PHE A 193 -2.76 -5.82 -22.76
N ILE A 194 -1.86 -4.88 -23.02
CA ILE A 194 -2.10 -3.73 -23.93
C ILE A 194 -2.52 -4.23 -25.31
N LYS A 195 -1.78 -5.19 -25.88
CA LYS A 195 -2.11 -5.75 -27.20
C LYS A 195 -3.53 -6.32 -27.22
N LYS A 196 -3.92 -7.07 -26.18
CA LYS A 196 -5.25 -7.68 -26.05
C LYS A 196 -6.37 -6.64 -26.00
N PHE A 197 -6.16 -5.53 -25.28
CA PHE A 197 -7.20 -4.52 -25.00
C PHE A 197 -7.00 -3.20 -25.76
N SER A 198 -6.12 -3.18 -26.77
CA SER A 198 -5.75 -1.98 -27.54
C SER A 198 -6.92 -1.27 -28.26
N LYS A 199 -8.03 -1.99 -28.47
CA LYS A 199 -9.24 -1.48 -29.10
C LYS A 199 -10.26 -0.91 -28.10
N GLU A 200 -10.08 -1.11 -26.79
CA GLU A 200 -10.97 -0.53 -25.80
C GLU A 200 -10.76 0.98 -25.74
N ARG A 201 -11.84 1.72 -25.99
CA ARG A 201 -11.87 3.19 -26.01
C ARG A 201 -13.11 3.65 -25.27
N PHE A 202 -12.97 4.70 -24.48
CA PHE A 202 -14.11 5.48 -24.01
C PHE A 202 -14.40 6.53 -25.07
N GLU A 203 -15.56 6.44 -25.71
CA GLU A 203 -16.02 7.47 -26.62
C GLU A 203 -16.68 8.59 -25.82
N SER A 204 -16.36 9.83 -26.16
CA SER A 204 -17.00 11.01 -25.60
C SER A 204 -17.25 12.03 -26.69
N THR A 205 -18.40 12.71 -26.62
CA THR A 205 -18.70 13.80 -27.54
C THR A 205 -17.75 14.97 -27.28
N GLU A 206 -17.09 15.44 -28.35
CA GLU A 206 -16.03 16.46 -28.30
C GLU A 206 -16.45 17.81 -28.89
N ASP A 207 -17.63 17.90 -29.51
CA ASP A 207 -18.05 19.07 -30.30
C ASP A 207 -19.54 19.47 -30.15
N ASP A 208 -20.25 18.91 -29.17
CA ASP A 208 -21.60 19.32 -28.78
C ASP A 208 -21.71 19.32 -27.25
N LEU A 209 -21.94 20.50 -26.67
CA LEU A 209 -21.89 20.73 -25.23
C LEU A 209 -22.97 19.92 -24.52
N LYS A 210 -24.24 20.08 -24.92
CA LYS A 210 -25.35 19.43 -24.22
C LYS A 210 -25.31 17.92 -24.39
N LYS A 211 -24.95 17.42 -25.57
CA LYS A 211 -24.78 15.98 -25.77
C LYS A 211 -23.69 15.42 -24.86
N ARG A 212 -22.55 16.12 -24.75
CA ARG A 212 -21.48 15.74 -23.81
C ARG A 212 -21.95 15.76 -22.35
N LEU A 213 -22.70 16.77 -21.92
CA LEU A 213 -23.27 16.82 -20.56
C LEU A 213 -24.23 15.65 -20.31
N ILE A 214 -25.08 15.28 -21.29
CA ILE A 214 -25.96 14.10 -21.19
C ILE A 214 -25.14 12.81 -21.03
N GLU A 215 -24.11 12.63 -21.85
CA GLU A 215 -23.22 11.45 -21.74
C GLU A 215 -22.54 11.37 -20.36
N ASP A 216 -22.07 12.50 -19.83
CA ASP A 216 -21.39 12.52 -18.53
C ASP A 216 -22.36 12.32 -17.35
N ILE A 217 -23.63 12.71 -17.50
CA ILE A 217 -24.71 12.42 -16.54
C ILE A 217 -25.10 10.93 -16.56
N PHE A 218 -25.30 10.36 -17.75
CA PHE A 218 -25.95 9.05 -17.89
C PHE A 218 -25.01 7.89 -18.19
N SER A 219 -23.75 8.11 -18.57
CA SER A 219 -22.86 7.04 -19.04
C SER A 219 -21.42 7.14 -18.55
N ASN A 220 -20.90 8.33 -18.26
CA ASN A 220 -19.49 8.51 -17.91
C ASN A 220 -19.26 8.89 -16.43
N SER A 221 -19.03 10.18 -16.12
CA SER A 221 -18.45 10.58 -14.83
C SER A 221 -19.43 10.48 -13.66
N LEU A 222 -20.68 10.94 -13.83
CA LEU A 222 -21.59 11.12 -12.72
C LEU A 222 -21.98 9.79 -12.06
N GLN A 223 -22.14 8.71 -12.83
CA GLN A 223 -22.46 7.39 -12.27
C GLN A 223 -21.44 6.95 -11.22
N SER A 224 -20.15 7.14 -11.50
CA SER A 224 -19.08 6.82 -10.55
C SER A 224 -19.14 7.70 -9.31
N LEU A 225 -19.39 9.01 -9.50
CA LEU A 225 -19.50 9.95 -8.37
C LEU A 225 -20.68 9.62 -7.46
N LEU A 226 -21.85 9.30 -8.05
CA LEU A 226 -23.05 8.91 -7.30
C LEU A 226 -22.82 7.60 -6.53
N ARG A 227 -22.11 6.63 -7.13
CA ARG A 227 -21.69 5.42 -6.40
C ARG A 227 -20.83 5.77 -5.19
N TYR A 228 -19.84 6.66 -5.35
CA TYR A 228 -18.96 7.04 -4.25
C TYR A 228 -19.74 7.63 -3.09
N GLU A 229 -20.65 8.55 -3.38
CA GLU A 229 -21.51 9.22 -2.40
C GLU A 229 -22.44 8.23 -1.70
N ASP A 230 -23.17 7.43 -2.46
CA ASP A 230 -24.12 6.44 -1.93
C ASP A 230 -23.42 5.42 -1.02
N LYS A 231 -22.33 4.81 -1.50
CA LYS A 231 -21.56 3.83 -0.72
C LYS A 231 -20.98 4.43 0.56
N ASN A 232 -20.42 5.63 0.49
CA ASN A 232 -19.88 6.31 1.66
C ASN A 232 -20.97 6.69 2.66
N ALA A 233 -22.11 7.20 2.20
CA ALA A 233 -23.22 7.58 3.06
C ALA A 233 -23.84 6.36 3.75
N MET A 234 -24.14 5.31 2.97
CA MET A 234 -24.75 4.08 3.47
C MET A 234 -23.87 3.34 4.47
N ARG A 235 -22.54 3.38 4.31
CA ARG A 235 -21.60 2.82 5.29
C ARG A 235 -21.81 3.34 6.71
N PHE A 236 -22.28 4.58 6.83
CA PHE A 236 -22.56 5.27 8.09
C PHE A 236 -24.06 5.51 8.32
N SER A 237 -24.93 4.75 7.65
CA SER A 237 -26.40 4.87 7.78
C SER A 237 -26.94 6.28 7.52
N ILE A 238 -26.36 6.98 6.55
CA ILE A 238 -26.81 8.29 6.08
C ILE A 238 -27.51 8.14 4.73
N GLU A 239 -28.67 8.77 4.59
CA GLU A 239 -29.33 8.97 3.30
C GLU A 239 -28.72 10.18 2.58
N GLY A 240 -27.97 9.95 1.50
CA GLY A 240 -27.47 11.00 0.62
C GLY A 240 -28.56 11.55 -0.32
N ARG A 241 -28.64 12.87 -0.46
CA ARG A 241 -29.58 13.56 -1.37
C ARG A 241 -28.84 14.60 -2.21
N VAL A 242 -29.08 14.62 -3.51
CA VAL A 242 -28.33 15.44 -4.49
C VAL A 242 -29.20 16.45 -5.24
N PRO A 243 -29.66 17.55 -4.63
CA PRO A 243 -30.73 18.42 -5.16
C PRO A 243 -30.57 18.92 -6.59
N PHE A 244 -29.33 19.02 -7.09
CA PHE A 244 -29.07 19.41 -8.47
C PHE A 244 -29.66 18.41 -9.48
N LEU A 245 -29.70 17.11 -9.15
CA LEU A 245 -30.29 16.08 -10.00
C LEU A 245 -31.82 15.97 -9.84
N ASP A 246 -32.48 17.07 -9.46
CA ASP A 246 -33.94 17.14 -9.56
C ASP A 246 -34.37 17.13 -11.02
N PHE A 247 -35.35 16.29 -11.37
CA PHE A 247 -35.74 16.10 -12.76
C PHE A 247 -36.35 17.37 -13.38
N ASN A 248 -37.04 18.20 -12.59
CA ASN A 248 -37.58 19.47 -13.10
C ASN A 248 -36.46 20.48 -13.29
N LEU A 249 -35.50 20.55 -12.38
CA LEU A 249 -34.32 21.40 -12.53
C LEU A 249 -33.52 21.01 -13.78
N LEU A 250 -33.29 19.71 -13.98
CA LEU A 250 -32.59 19.19 -15.16
C LEU A 250 -33.36 19.56 -16.45
N ARG A 251 -34.67 19.29 -16.52
CA ARG A 251 -35.50 19.64 -17.70
C ARG A 251 -35.48 21.13 -17.98
N PHE A 252 -35.58 21.96 -16.95
CA PHE A 252 -35.49 23.41 -17.08
C PHE A 252 -34.14 23.82 -17.65
N LEU A 253 -33.03 23.42 -17.02
CA LEU A 253 -31.68 23.79 -17.45
C LEU A 253 -31.39 23.36 -18.89
N PHE A 254 -31.80 22.15 -19.29
CA PHE A 254 -31.56 21.65 -20.64
C PHE A 254 -32.50 22.25 -21.69
N SER A 255 -33.62 22.87 -21.29
CA SER A 255 -34.48 23.66 -22.18
C SER A 255 -33.88 25.03 -22.54
N LEU A 256 -32.98 25.55 -21.70
CA LEU A 256 -32.35 26.85 -21.91
C LEU A 256 -31.26 26.81 -22.99
N PRO A 257 -30.91 27.93 -23.62
CA PRO A 257 -29.81 27.97 -24.59
C PRO A 257 -28.44 27.71 -23.93
N ASP A 258 -27.44 27.32 -24.70
CA ASP A 258 -26.09 26.99 -24.20
C ASP A 258 -25.47 28.14 -23.38
N GLU A 259 -25.84 29.39 -23.69
CA GLU A 259 -25.43 30.61 -22.99
C GLU A 259 -25.95 30.70 -21.54
N ALA A 260 -26.96 29.91 -21.17
CA ALA A 260 -27.33 29.77 -19.76
C ALA A 260 -26.25 28.99 -18.99
N ILE A 261 -25.54 28.07 -19.66
CA ILE A 261 -24.53 27.20 -19.05
C ILE A 261 -23.15 27.83 -19.14
N ILE A 262 -22.70 28.21 -20.34
CA ILE A 262 -21.41 28.85 -20.61
C ILE A 262 -21.63 30.18 -21.31
N LYS A 263 -21.16 31.26 -20.69
CA LYS A 263 -21.23 32.61 -21.27
C LYS A 263 -20.07 33.47 -20.82
N ASP A 264 -19.48 34.21 -21.75
CA ASP A 264 -18.40 35.16 -21.47
C ASP A 264 -17.20 34.51 -20.74
N GLY A 265 -16.90 33.27 -21.11
CA GLY A 265 -15.86 32.45 -20.50
C GLY A 265 -16.23 31.88 -19.13
N TRP A 266 -17.42 32.15 -18.60
CA TRP A 266 -17.89 31.60 -17.33
C TRP A 266 -18.73 30.35 -17.56
N ASN A 267 -18.32 29.26 -16.91
CA ASN A 267 -19.17 28.09 -16.74
C ASN A 267 -20.15 28.29 -15.58
N LYS A 268 -21.16 27.41 -15.50
CA LYS A 268 -22.22 27.48 -14.48
C LYS A 268 -22.87 28.86 -14.44
N ASN A 269 -22.98 29.53 -15.58
CA ASN A 269 -23.32 30.95 -15.65
C ASN A 269 -24.67 31.24 -14.96
N ILE A 270 -25.72 30.50 -15.30
CA ILE A 270 -27.03 30.64 -14.67
C ILE A 270 -27.01 30.40 -13.16
N LEU A 271 -26.21 29.46 -12.68
CA LEU A 271 -26.06 29.20 -11.24
C LEU A 271 -25.42 30.40 -10.55
N ARG A 272 -24.34 30.94 -11.12
CA ARG A 272 -23.62 32.11 -10.58
C ARG A 272 -24.49 33.36 -10.56
N GLU A 273 -25.40 33.52 -11.51
CA GLU A 273 -26.38 34.62 -11.49
C GLU A 273 -27.48 34.37 -10.46
N ALA A 274 -28.01 33.15 -10.37
CA ALA A 274 -29.09 32.79 -9.44
C ALA A 274 -28.70 32.95 -7.96
N ILE A 275 -27.41 32.79 -7.62
CA ILE A 275 -26.92 32.87 -6.23
C ILE A 275 -26.22 34.19 -5.87
N LYS A 276 -26.31 35.20 -6.74
CA LYS A 276 -25.60 36.48 -6.61
C LYS A 276 -25.71 37.11 -5.23
N ASP A 277 -26.90 37.08 -4.66
CA ASP A 277 -27.20 37.71 -3.36
C ASP A 277 -27.28 36.70 -2.21
N LEU A 278 -26.96 35.42 -2.47
CA LEU A 278 -27.04 34.33 -1.49
C LEU A 278 -25.68 33.79 -1.07
N THR A 279 -24.62 34.07 -1.82
CA THR A 279 -23.26 33.55 -1.57
C THR A 279 -22.20 34.65 -1.63
N PRO A 280 -21.10 34.52 -0.87
CA PRO A 280 -19.98 35.44 -0.99
C PRO A 280 -19.40 35.47 -2.41
N ASN A 281 -19.13 36.66 -2.95
CA ASN A 281 -18.49 36.81 -4.28
C ASN A 281 -17.16 36.05 -4.41
N GLN A 282 -16.43 35.89 -3.31
CA GLN A 282 -15.19 35.11 -3.26
C GLN A 282 -15.40 33.63 -3.65
N ILE A 283 -16.58 33.08 -3.41
CA ILE A 283 -16.97 31.72 -3.83
C ILE A 283 -17.64 31.79 -5.21
N ARG A 284 -18.61 32.69 -5.37
CA ARG A 284 -19.43 32.82 -6.58
C ARG A 284 -18.64 33.14 -7.84
N LEU A 285 -17.58 33.96 -7.73
CA LEU A 285 -16.75 34.40 -8.87
C LEU A 285 -15.42 33.64 -8.94
N ARG A 286 -15.29 32.53 -8.22
CA ARG A 286 -14.10 31.69 -8.28
C ARG A 286 -14.05 30.93 -9.60
N ARG A 287 -12.90 30.97 -10.28
CA ARG A 287 -12.62 30.26 -11.54
C ARG A 287 -12.12 28.84 -11.32
N ASN A 288 -11.33 28.62 -10.28
CA ASN A 288 -10.76 27.30 -9.98
C ASN A 288 -11.77 26.41 -9.24
N LYS A 289 -11.89 25.16 -9.71
CA LYS A 289 -12.59 24.08 -9.04
C LYS A 289 -11.53 23.16 -8.42
N ILE A 290 -11.58 23.00 -7.11
CA ILE A 290 -10.89 21.90 -6.42
C ILE A 290 -12.02 20.93 -6.04
N GLY A 291 -11.86 19.65 -6.36
CA GLY A 291 -12.82 18.62 -5.95
C GLY A 291 -12.67 18.32 -4.47
N PHE A 292 -13.39 17.32 -3.96
CA PHE A 292 -12.95 16.63 -2.75
C PHE A 292 -11.64 15.91 -3.11
N THR A 293 -10.49 16.57 -3.03
CA THR A 293 -9.18 15.95 -3.32
C THR A 293 -8.32 16.08 -2.08
N THR A 294 -7.84 14.96 -1.54
CA THR A 294 -6.84 15.01 -0.48
C THR A 294 -5.54 15.61 -1.03
N PRO A 295 -4.62 16.10 -0.18
CA PRO A 295 -3.28 16.48 -0.63
C PRO A 295 -2.49 15.20 -0.95
N GLU A 296 -2.88 14.57 -2.07
CA GLU A 296 -2.45 13.23 -2.50
C GLU A 296 -0.93 13.17 -2.64
N TYR A 297 -0.31 14.20 -3.18
CA TYR A 297 1.15 14.22 -3.38
C TYR A 297 1.87 14.14 -2.04
N GLU A 298 1.51 15.03 -1.12
CA GLU A 298 2.09 15.10 0.23
C GLU A 298 1.83 13.81 1.00
N TRP A 299 0.63 13.24 0.87
CA TRP A 299 0.27 11.95 1.44
C TRP A 299 1.13 10.82 0.87
N PHE A 300 1.24 10.73 -0.45
CA PHE A 300 1.99 9.67 -1.11
C PHE A 300 3.48 9.74 -0.78
N ILE A 301 4.04 10.95 -0.68
CA ILE A 301 5.42 11.14 -0.22
C ILE A 301 5.59 10.71 1.25
N ARG A 302 4.67 11.07 2.15
CA ARG A 302 4.71 10.63 3.56
C ARG A 302 4.56 9.12 3.72
N MET A 303 3.72 8.52 2.87
CA MET A 303 3.39 7.10 2.91
C MET A 303 4.18 6.26 1.90
N LYS A 304 5.22 6.85 1.28
CA LYS A 304 5.94 6.25 0.14
C LYS A 304 6.39 4.82 0.43
N ASN A 305 6.87 4.54 1.64
CA ASN A 305 7.35 3.21 2.01
C ASN A 305 6.24 2.16 1.98
N LYS A 306 5.03 2.51 2.46
CA LYS A 306 3.86 1.61 2.43
C LYS A 306 3.41 1.36 0.99
N ILE A 307 3.29 2.42 0.19
CA ILE A 307 2.89 2.32 -1.22
C ILE A 307 3.92 1.48 -2.00
N TYR A 308 5.20 1.73 -1.79
CA TYR A 308 6.29 0.99 -2.43
C TYR A 308 6.22 -0.50 -2.07
N SER A 309 5.95 -0.83 -0.80
CA SER A 309 5.80 -2.23 -0.37
C SER A 309 4.63 -2.94 -1.06
N ILE A 310 3.55 -2.23 -1.40
CA ILE A 310 2.42 -2.78 -2.16
C ILE A 310 2.82 -3.05 -3.62
N PHE A 311 3.55 -2.15 -4.26
CA PHE A 311 4.01 -2.38 -5.64
C PHE A 311 5.09 -3.47 -5.74
N LEU A 312 5.90 -3.63 -4.70
CA LEU A 312 6.95 -4.64 -4.64
C LEU A 312 6.44 -6.06 -4.37
N SER A 313 5.24 -6.12 -3.84
CA SER A 313 4.56 -7.32 -3.39
C SER A 313 4.46 -8.40 -4.50
N GLU A 314 4.59 -9.67 -4.13
CA GLU A 314 4.37 -10.84 -4.98
C GLU A 314 2.95 -10.88 -5.57
N SER A 315 1.92 -10.49 -4.81
CA SER A 315 0.54 -10.40 -5.33
C SER A 315 0.46 -9.41 -6.50
N PHE A 316 1.11 -8.25 -6.37
CA PHE A 316 1.22 -7.25 -7.44
C PHE A 316 2.05 -7.78 -8.62
N ALA A 317 3.16 -8.45 -8.34
CA ALA A 317 4.04 -9.05 -9.35
C ALA A 317 3.35 -10.13 -10.20
N LYS A 318 2.45 -10.90 -9.58
CA LYS A 318 1.69 -11.98 -10.22
C LYS A 318 0.54 -11.47 -11.09
N ARG A 319 0.15 -10.20 -10.96
CA ARG A 319 -0.89 -9.60 -11.82
C ARG A 319 -0.44 -9.62 -13.27
N LYS A 320 -1.20 -10.30 -14.13
CA LYS A 320 -0.87 -10.44 -15.57
C LYS A 320 -0.87 -9.12 -16.34
N TYR A 321 -1.42 -8.06 -15.76
CA TYR A 321 -1.62 -6.77 -16.42
C TYR A 321 -0.60 -5.70 -16.02
N PHE A 322 -0.02 -5.75 -14.81
CA PHE A 322 0.99 -4.78 -14.38
C PHE A 322 2.40 -5.19 -14.78
N ASN A 323 3.17 -4.24 -15.31
CA ASN A 323 4.61 -4.38 -15.43
C ASN A 323 5.26 -3.84 -14.14
N GLN A 324 5.45 -4.74 -13.17
CA GLN A 324 5.95 -4.37 -11.84
C GLN A 324 7.24 -3.53 -11.88
N GLN A 325 8.19 -3.86 -12.76
CA GLN A 325 9.46 -3.15 -12.80
C GLN A 325 9.27 -1.69 -13.24
N GLU A 326 8.44 -1.45 -14.25
CA GLU A 326 8.16 -0.10 -14.73
C GLU A 326 7.36 0.71 -13.70
N VAL A 327 6.42 0.06 -12.98
CA VAL A 327 5.71 0.69 -11.87
C VAL A 327 6.67 1.14 -10.77
N LEU A 328 7.59 0.27 -10.33
CA LEU A 328 8.57 0.60 -9.29
C LEU A 328 9.53 1.70 -9.74
N ASN A 329 10.00 1.65 -11.00
CA ASN A 329 10.85 2.69 -11.57
C ASN A 329 10.12 4.05 -11.64
N ALA A 330 8.85 4.05 -12.08
CA ALA A 330 8.03 5.25 -12.16
C ALA A 330 7.73 5.83 -10.78
N PHE A 331 7.43 4.98 -9.79
CA PHE A 331 7.18 5.43 -8.43
C PHE A 331 8.45 5.94 -7.75
N GLN A 332 9.62 5.38 -8.05
CA GLN A 332 10.89 5.94 -7.60
C GLN A 332 11.12 7.34 -8.19
N LYS A 333 10.84 7.56 -9.48
CA LYS A 333 10.90 8.89 -10.10
C LYS A 333 9.93 9.88 -9.44
N PHE A 334 8.77 9.42 -9.00
CA PHE A 334 7.83 10.23 -8.22
C PHE A 334 8.42 10.64 -6.86
N ILE A 335 9.02 9.70 -6.13
CA ILE A 335 9.71 9.98 -4.86
C ILE A 335 10.85 10.98 -5.04
N ASP A 336 11.58 10.89 -6.16
CA ASP A 336 12.67 11.79 -6.52
C ASP A 336 12.20 13.18 -7.02
N GLY A 337 10.88 13.42 -7.09
CA GLY A 337 10.30 14.69 -7.57
C GLY A 337 10.36 14.89 -9.09
N LYS A 338 10.63 13.82 -9.86
CA LYS A 338 10.70 13.82 -11.33
C LYS A 338 9.37 13.45 -12.00
N ASN A 339 8.38 13.05 -11.21
CA ASN A 339 7.01 12.73 -11.61
C ASN A 339 6.07 13.19 -10.48
N ASP A 340 4.90 13.73 -10.83
CA ASP A 340 3.89 14.24 -9.90
C ASP A 340 2.49 13.65 -10.13
N ASP A 341 2.35 12.62 -10.98
CA ASP A 341 1.06 11.98 -11.29
C ASP A 341 0.58 11.05 -10.18
N THR A 342 -0.06 11.63 -9.16
CA THR A 342 -0.59 10.89 -8.00
C THR A 342 -1.75 9.96 -8.38
N MET A 343 -2.63 10.40 -9.26
CA MET A 343 -3.79 9.64 -9.71
C MET A 343 -3.38 8.32 -10.38
N LEU A 344 -2.30 8.33 -11.17
CA LEU A 344 -1.76 7.13 -11.79
C LEU A 344 -1.39 6.07 -10.73
N PHE A 345 -0.59 6.45 -9.73
CA PHE A 345 -0.16 5.53 -8.67
C PHE A 345 -1.32 5.11 -7.77
N TRP A 346 -2.26 6.02 -7.49
CA TRP A 346 -3.47 5.67 -6.76
C TRP A 346 -4.26 4.57 -7.47
N ARG A 347 -4.54 4.71 -8.76
CA ARG A 347 -5.32 3.72 -9.53
C ARG A 347 -4.66 2.34 -9.50
N LEU A 348 -3.34 2.27 -9.64
CA LEU A 348 -2.59 1.01 -9.55
C LEU A 348 -2.71 0.38 -8.17
N MET A 349 -2.47 1.16 -7.12
CA MET A 349 -2.54 0.70 -5.74
C MET A 349 -3.96 0.29 -5.35
N ASN A 350 -4.96 1.07 -5.74
CA ASN A 350 -6.36 0.85 -5.39
C ASN A 350 -6.91 -0.42 -6.04
N VAL A 351 -6.58 -0.67 -7.31
CA VAL A 351 -6.92 -1.94 -7.98
C VAL A 351 -6.22 -3.13 -7.30
N GLU A 352 -4.94 -3.02 -6.94
CA GLU A 352 -4.24 -4.09 -6.23
C GLU A 352 -4.90 -4.40 -4.90
N MET A 353 -5.19 -3.37 -4.10
CA MET A 353 -5.80 -3.55 -2.80
C MET A 353 -7.23 -4.10 -2.91
N TRP A 354 -8.00 -3.67 -3.92
CA TRP A 354 -9.31 -4.25 -4.24
C TRP A 354 -9.21 -5.74 -4.57
N MET A 355 -8.24 -6.14 -5.42
CA MET A 355 -8.02 -7.55 -5.75
C MET A 355 -7.68 -8.37 -4.50
N ARG A 356 -6.83 -7.86 -3.61
CA ARG A 356 -6.51 -8.54 -2.34
C ARG A 356 -7.72 -8.74 -1.44
N VAL A 357 -8.66 -7.80 -1.45
CA VAL A 357 -9.86 -7.81 -0.59
C VAL A 357 -10.95 -8.73 -1.14
N PHE A 358 -11.18 -8.71 -2.46
CA PHE A 358 -12.35 -9.34 -3.09
C PHE A 358 -12.03 -10.56 -3.95
N ILE A 359 -10.82 -10.66 -4.51
CA ILE A 359 -10.48 -11.69 -5.51
C ILE A 359 -9.51 -12.72 -4.95
N ASP A 360 -8.47 -12.27 -4.26
CA ASP A 360 -7.49 -13.17 -3.68
C ASP A 360 -8.14 -13.94 -2.54
N LYS A 361 -7.89 -15.26 -2.50
CA LYS A 361 -8.26 -16.06 -1.33
C LYS A 361 -7.41 -15.55 -0.18
N LYS A 362 -8.06 -15.00 0.86
CA LYS A 362 -7.38 -14.78 2.13
C LYS A 362 -6.78 -16.13 2.53
N PRO A 363 -5.46 -16.22 2.83
CA PRO A 363 -4.98 -17.38 3.55
C PRO A 363 -5.90 -17.50 4.77
N VAL A 364 -6.43 -18.70 5.00
CA VAL A 364 -7.26 -18.95 6.18
C VAL A 364 -6.35 -18.65 7.36
N ASN A 365 -6.49 -17.48 7.96
CA ASN A 365 -5.86 -17.19 9.23
C ASN A 365 -6.56 -18.09 10.24
N VAL A 366 -6.03 -19.31 10.43
CA VAL A 366 -6.32 -20.13 11.60
C VAL A 366 -5.62 -19.47 12.79
N LEU A 367 -6.10 -18.29 13.18
CA LEU A 367 -5.67 -17.58 14.38
C LEU A 367 -6.89 -17.03 15.10
N ALA A 368 -7.72 -17.96 15.57
CA ALA A 368 -8.64 -17.75 16.67
C ALA A 368 -9.02 -19.13 17.26
N GLY A 369 -8.16 -19.69 18.12
CA GLY A 369 -8.58 -20.77 19.01
C GLY A 369 -7.60 -21.90 19.31
N SER A 370 -6.44 -21.99 18.64
CA SER A 370 -5.44 -22.99 19.01
C SER A 370 -4.67 -22.54 20.24
N ARG A 371 -4.88 -23.25 21.37
CA ARG A 371 -3.95 -23.27 22.50
C ARG A 371 -2.53 -23.34 21.94
N VAL A 372 -1.68 -22.39 22.32
CA VAL A 372 -0.28 -22.30 21.89
C VAL A 372 0.35 -23.67 22.11
N ASN A 373 0.60 -24.41 21.03
CA ASN A 373 1.31 -25.66 21.08
C ASN A 373 2.80 -25.29 21.16
N GLU A 374 3.23 -24.91 22.37
CA GLU A 374 4.54 -24.32 22.68
C GLU A 374 5.71 -25.20 22.19
N PHE A 375 5.46 -26.49 21.93
CA PHE A 375 6.42 -27.49 21.44
C PHE A 375 5.89 -28.35 20.28
N GLY A 376 4.88 -27.87 19.55
CA GLY A 376 4.30 -28.56 18.39
C GLY A 376 5.05 -28.34 17.07
N PRO A 377 4.80 -29.16 16.03
CA PRO A 377 5.31 -28.86 14.69
C PRO A 377 4.68 -27.58 14.15
N ASN A 378 5.43 -26.85 13.33
CA ASN A 378 4.86 -25.84 12.44
C ASN A 378 3.86 -26.49 11.45
N GLU A 379 2.91 -25.71 10.95
CA GLU A 379 1.83 -26.23 10.11
C GLU A 379 2.38 -26.96 8.87
N GLY A 380 1.91 -28.19 8.65
CA GLY A 380 2.37 -29.04 7.55
C GLY A 380 3.77 -29.66 7.72
N LYS A 381 4.46 -29.42 8.84
CA LYS A 381 5.81 -29.93 9.12
C LYS A 381 5.79 -31.11 10.10
N LYS A 382 6.82 -31.95 10.09
CA LYS A 382 6.93 -33.10 11.01
C LYS A 382 7.92 -32.82 12.13
N LEU A 383 7.60 -33.18 13.37
CA LEU A 383 8.58 -33.12 14.47
C LEU A 383 9.67 -34.21 14.32
N GLU A 384 9.28 -35.41 13.88
CA GLU A 384 10.20 -36.54 13.71
C GLU A 384 10.56 -36.78 12.25
N ILE A 385 11.84 -37.08 12.00
CA ILE A 385 12.35 -37.53 10.71
C ILE A 385 13.35 -38.68 10.89
N LYS A 386 13.36 -39.62 9.94
CA LYS A 386 14.34 -40.72 9.90
C LYS A 386 15.38 -40.43 8.82
N VAL A 387 16.64 -40.35 9.21
CA VAL A 387 17.77 -40.10 8.30
C VAL A 387 18.85 -41.14 8.60
N GLU A 388 19.28 -41.88 7.58
CA GLU A 388 20.38 -42.87 7.67
C GLU A 388 20.21 -43.87 8.83
N GLY A 389 18.98 -44.36 9.01
CA GLY A 389 18.66 -45.36 10.04
C GLY A 389 18.39 -44.80 11.44
N LYS A 390 18.82 -43.56 11.73
CA LYS A 390 18.58 -42.86 13.01
C LYS A 390 17.31 -42.03 12.96
N LYS A 391 16.65 -41.84 14.11
CA LYS A 391 15.51 -40.94 14.25
C LYS A 391 15.98 -39.63 14.86
N TYR A 392 15.44 -38.52 14.36
CA TYR A 392 15.72 -37.18 14.85
C TYR A 392 14.42 -36.49 15.21
N VAL A 393 14.38 -35.87 16.39
CA VAL A 393 13.25 -35.07 16.87
C VAL A 393 13.65 -33.60 16.87
N ARG A 394 12.87 -32.76 16.20
CA ARG A 394 13.23 -31.37 15.86
C ARG A 394 12.19 -30.42 16.45
N PHE A 395 12.51 -29.80 17.57
CA PHE A 395 11.63 -28.89 18.27
C PHE A 395 11.85 -27.44 17.84
N PRO A 396 10.88 -26.82 17.16
CA PRO A 396 10.95 -25.40 16.85
C PRO A 396 10.78 -24.54 18.09
N ILE A 397 11.69 -23.60 18.30
CA ILE A 397 11.65 -22.63 19.40
C ILE A 397 11.18 -21.30 18.84
N ARG A 398 10.03 -20.83 19.36
CA ARG A 398 9.54 -19.49 19.07
C ARG A 398 10.34 -18.45 19.85
N THR A 399 10.80 -17.39 19.18
CA THR A 399 11.61 -16.32 19.78
C THR A 399 11.02 -14.94 19.52
N GLU A 400 11.37 -13.98 20.36
CA GLU A 400 11.26 -12.57 19.98
C GLU A 400 12.12 -12.27 18.73
N LEU A 401 11.81 -11.16 18.04
CA LEU A 401 12.56 -10.73 16.86
C LEU A 401 13.99 -10.30 17.24
N PHE A 402 14.97 -10.81 16.50
CA PHE A 402 16.37 -10.36 16.57
C PHE A 402 16.52 -9.00 15.87
N LYS A 403 17.35 -8.13 16.43
CA LYS A 403 17.63 -6.78 15.90
C LYS A 403 19.10 -6.62 15.56
N LYS A 404 19.39 -5.60 14.73
CA LYS A 404 20.77 -5.21 14.40
C LYS A 404 21.54 -4.85 15.67
N GLY A 405 22.70 -5.48 15.85
CA GLY A 405 23.58 -5.27 17.01
C GLY A 405 23.24 -6.12 18.24
N ASP A 406 22.22 -6.98 18.18
CA ASP A 406 21.91 -7.91 19.28
C ASP A 406 23.12 -8.83 19.59
N ASP A 407 23.42 -9.02 20.89
CA ASP A 407 24.29 -10.11 21.36
C ASP A 407 23.57 -11.46 21.13
N MET A 408 23.73 -11.99 19.92
CA MET A 408 23.07 -13.22 19.50
C MET A 408 23.43 -14.40 20.39
N ALA A 409 24.72 -14.59 20.70
CA ALA A 409 25.18 -15.74 21.46
C ALA A 409 24.61 -15.73 22.88
N GLY A 410 24.69 -14.59 23.57
CA GLY A 410 24.13 -14.46 24.92
C GLY A 410 22.61 -14.55 24.96
N LYS A 411 21.92 -14.01 23.96
CA LYS A 411 20.44 -14.07 23.85
C LYS A 411 19.97 -15.51 23.60
N ILE A 412 20.61 -16.24 22.68
CA ILE A 412 20.33 -17.66 22.41
C ILE A 412 20.62 -18.50 23.66
N ALA A 413 21.76 -18.31 24.31
CA ALA A 413 22.12 -19.07 25.51
C ALA A 413 21.12 -18.83 26.66
N LYS A 414 20.67 -17.59 26.86
CA LYS A 414 19.64 -17.25 27.85
C LYS A 414 18.27 -17.88 27.53
N LEU A 415 17.87 -17.86 26.26
CA LEU A 415 16.63 -18.52 25.81
C LEU A 415 16.70 -20.02 26.08
N LEU A 416 17.79 -20.68 25.67
CA LEU A 416 17.98 -22.11 25.89
C LEU A 416 17.96 -22.49 27.36
N ASN A 417 18.57 -21.69 28.23
CA ASN A 417 18.51 -21.93 29.66
C ASN A 417 17.06 -21.86 30.19
N GLY A 418 16.25 -20.92 29.69
CA GLY A 418 14.81 -20.87 30.01
C GLY A 418 14.04 -22.12 29.56
N TYR A 419 14.34 -22.64 28.37
CA TYR A 419 13.69 -23.82 27.81
C TYR A 419 14.15 -25.15 28.42
N LEU A 420 15.38 -25.20 28.93
CA LEU A 420 16.01 -26.41 29.48
C LEU A 420 15.99 -26.48 31.02
N VAL A 421 16.06 -25.36 31.76
CA VAL A 421 16.30 -25.36 33.21
C VAL A 421 15.11 -24.87 34.06
N LYS A 422 14.19 -24.05 33.54
CA LYS A 422 13.08 -23.49 34.35
C LYS A 422 11.72 -24.15 34.13
N ASN A 423 11.17 -24.65 35.24
CA ASN A 423 9.80 -25.10 35.51
C ASN A 423 9.45 -26.56 35.21
N SER A 424 8.52 -27.07 36.04
CA SER A 424 7.70 -28.29 35.91
C SER A 424 6.91 -28.43 34.59
N LYS A 425 7.22 -27.60 33.57
CA LYS A 425 6.63 -27.55 32.23
C LYS A 425 7.68 -27.41 31.10
N GLY A 426 8.99 -27.42 31.39
CA GLY A 426 10.05 -27.28 30.38
C GLY A 426 10.09 -28.44 29.37
N VAL A 427 10.77 -28.23 28.22
CA VAL A 427 10.91 -29.24 27.14
C VAL A 427 11.34 -30.59 27.71
N LEU A 428 12.25 -30.59 28.68
CA LEU A 428 12.77 -31.81 29.30
C LEU A 428 11.70 -32.61 30.06
N ASN A 429 10.69 -31.96 30.67
CA ASN A 429 9.60 -32.66 31.36
C ASN A 429 8.54 -33.18 30.36
N GLN A 430 8.21 -32.42 29.30
CA GLN A 430 7.33 -32.94 28.23
C GLN A 430 8.00 -34.03 27.39
N VAL A 431 9.33 -34.01 27.30
CA VAL A 431 10.16 -35.05 26.72
C VAL A 431 10.26 -36.27 27.65
N GLN A 432 10.27 -36.09 28.98
CA GLN A 432 10.20 -37.19 29.96
C GLN A 432 8.83 -37.90 29.95
N ASP A 433 7.72 -37.17 29.76
CA ASP A 433 6.37 -37.74 29.65
C ASP A 433 6.05 -38.29 28.25
N ASN A 434 6.93 -38.08 27.26
CA ASN A 434 6.82 -38.66 25.93
C ASN A 434 7.69 -39.93 25.85
N PRO A 435 7.11 -41.15 25.90
CA PRO A 435 7.86 -42.42 25.93
C PRO A 435 8.73 -42.67 24.68
N GLN A 436 8.72 -41.75 23.71
CA GLN A 436 9.47 -41.79 22.48
C GLN A 436 10.80 -41.01 22.53
N ILE A 437 11.14 -40.24 23.57
CA ILE A 437 12.29 -39.32 23.51
C ILE A 437 13.30 -39.61 24.62
N ASN A 438 14.49 -40.05 24.23
CA ASN A 438 15.58 -40.29 25.17
C ASN A 438 16.32 -38.97 25.44
N VAL A 439 16.01 -38.33 26.57
CA VAL A 439 16.65 -37.09 27.03
C VAL A 439 18.16 -37.25 27.33
N ASN A 440 18.63 -38.50 27.46
CA ASN A 440 20.04 -38.83 27.62
C ASN A 440 20.75 -39.06 26.28
N ALA A 441 20.10 -38.79 25.14
CA ALA A 441 20.74 -38.86 23.82
C ALA A 441 21.40 -37.52 23.43
N GLY A 442 22.37 -37.59 22.52
CA GLY A 442 23.07 -36.42 22.00
C GLY A 442 22.12 -35.44 21.29
N TRP A 443 22.31 -34.13 21.48
CA TRP A 443 21.46 -33.10 20.89
C TRP A 443 22.27 -31.90 20.39
N PHE A 444 21.77 -31.20 19.37
CA PHE A 444 22.42 -29.99 18.82
C PHE A 444 21.39 -28.89 18.53
N LEU A 445 21.87 -27.65 18.51
CA LEU A 445 21.07 -26.47 18.16
C LEU A 445 21.24 -26.14 16.69
N VAL A 446 20.13 -25.86 15.99
CA VAL A 446 20.17 -25.29 14.65
C VAL A 446 19.60 -23.87 14.65
N VAL A 447 20.31 -22.95 14.00
CA VAL A 447 20.05 -21.52 13.96
C VAL A 447 19.82 -21.09 12.50
N SER A 448 18.75 -20.37 12.24
CA SER A 448 18.47 -19.82 10.91
C SER A 448 19.50 -18.76 10.53
N GLU A 449 19.99 -18.80 9.28
CA GLU A 449 20.85 -17.75 8.73
C GLU A 449 20.24 -16.34 8.84
N LYS A 450 18.90 -16.23 8.82
CA LYS A 450 18.20 -14.95 8.69
C LYS A 450 18.46 -14.08 9.91
N ILE A 451 18.35 -14.67 11.10
CA ILE A 451 18.60 -13.95 12.35
C ILE A 451 20.07 -13.59 12.51
N VAL A 452 20.99 -14.41 11.97
CA VAL A 452 22.43 -14.16 11.98
C VAL A 452 22.76 -12.92 11.14
N ALA A 453 22.24 -12.87 9.91
CA ALA A 453 22.41 -11.73 9.03
C ALA A 453 21.80 -10.43 9.62
N ILE A 454 20.62 -10.53 10.26
CA ILE A 454 19.96 -9.39 10.91
C ILE A 454 20.80 -8.85 12.07
N ALA A 455 21.26 -9.72 12.97
CA ALA A 455 22.08 -9.31 14.13
C ALA A 455 23.39 -8.64 13.69
N GLN A 456 24.00 -9.12 12.61
CA GLN A 456 25.19 -8.53 12.00
C GLN A 456 24.93 -7.21 11.24
N GLY A 457 23.67 -6.76 11.15
CA GLY A 457 23.30 -5.54 10.43
C GLY A 457 23.41 -5.66 8.91
N ARG A 458 23.28 -6.89 8.37
CA ARG A 458 23.35 -7.21 6.94
C ARG A 458 21.97 -7.28 6.28
N SER A 459 20.95 -6.75 6.94
CA SER A 459 19.60 -6.56 6.42
C SER A 459 19.33 -5.07 6.24
N PHE A 460 18.95 -4.67 5.03
CA PHE A 460 18.77 -3.27 4.64
C PHE A 460 17.35 -3.07 4.16
N PHE A 461 16.67 -2.05 4.68
CA PHE A 461 15.40 -1.67 4.08
C PHE A 461 15.62 -1.26 2.63
N ILE A 462 14.75 -1.72 1.74
CA ILE A 462 14.87 -1.46 0.30
C ILE A 462 15.00 0.03 -0.03
N TRP A 463 14.33 0.90 0.72
CA TRP A 463 14.32 2.35 0.51
C TRP A 463 15.59 3.05 1.00
N ASP A 464 16.42 2.39 1.81
CA ASP A 464 17.73 2.90 2.20
C ASP A 464 18.80 2.56 1.15
N ILE A 465 18.49 1.69 0.19
CA ILE A 465 19.43 1.23 -0.85
C ILE A 465 19.36 2.17 -2.06
N LYS A 466 20.33 3.08 -2.17
CA LYS A 466 20.48 3.95 -3.34
C LYS A 466 21.05 3.19 -4.53
N THR A 467 20.20 2.88 -5.52
CA THR A 467 20.60 2.14 -6.72
C THR A 467 21.29 3.03 -7.75
N GLY A 468 22.50 2.65 -8.19
CA GLY A 468 23.24 3.32 -9.26
C GLY A 468 22.89 2.82 -10.67
N PHE A 469 23.44 3.50 -11.68
CA PHE A 469 23.26 3.17 -13.09
C PHE A 469 23.48 1.68 -13.40
N TRP A 470 24.60 1.13 -12.91
CA TRP A 470 24.98 -0.26 -13.16
C TRP A 470 24.04 -1.27 -12.52
N ALA A 471 23.51 -0.98 -11.33
CA ALA A 471 22.54 -1.87 -10.68
C ALA A 471 21.24 -1.97 -11.48
N ASN A 472 20.76 -0.84 -12.02
CA ASN A 472 19.59 -0.79 -12.88
C ASN A 472 19.82 -1.53 -14.21
N LEU A 473 20.99 -1.35 -14.82
CA LEU A 473 21.32 -2.01 -16.09
C LEU A 473 21.47 -3.53 -15.90
N LEU A 474 22.25 -3.97 -14.90
CA LEU A 474 22.63 -5.37 -14.74
C LEU A 474 21.50 -6.25 -14.19
N SER A 475 20.61 -5.71 -13.36
CA SER A 475 19.46 -6.45 -12.82
C SER A 475 18.52 -6.95 -13.92
N SER A 476 18.38 -6.20 -15.02
CA SER A 476 17.56 -6.59 -16.17
C SER A 476 18.04 -7.84 -16.92
N PHE A 477 19.32 -8.20 -16.77
CA PHE A 477 19.92 -9.37 -17.42
C PHE A 477 19.81 -10.66 -16.59
N VAL A 478 19.34 -10.57 -15.35
CA VAL A 478 19.14 -11.74 -14.48
C VAL A 478 17.70 -12.22 -14.60
N LYS A 479 17.49 -13.48 -14.99
CA LYS A 479 16.16 -14.08 -15.03
C LYS A 479 15.63 -14.28 -13.60
N LYS A 480 14.38 -13.89 -13.37
CA LYS A 480 13.65 -14.18 -12.12
C LYS A 480 13.63 -15.70 -11.89
N THR A 481 14.01 -16.13 -10.69
CA THR A 481 13.80 -17.51 -10.26
C THR A 481 12.37 -17.63 -9.71
N PRO A 482 11.78 -18.84 -9.67
CA PRO A 482 10.42 -19.03 -9.13
C PRO A 482 10.29 -18.74 -7.62
N TYR A 483 11.39 -18.45 -6.93
CA TYR A 483 11.50 -18.60 -5.47
C TYR A 483 11.93 -17.32 -4.74
N GLY A 484 12.05 -16.22 -5.48
CA GLY A 484 12.45 -14.92 -4.93
C GLY A 484 12.91 -13.95 -6.01
N ILE A 485 13.18 -12.71 -5.62
CA ILE A 485 13.66 -11.68 -6.53
C ILE A 485 15.12 -11.93 -6.93
N GLY A 486 15.90 -12.61 -6.06
CA GLY A 486 17.33 -12.88 -6.28
C GLY A 486 18.07 -11.61 -6.65
N LEU A 487 18.92 -11.65 -7.68
CA LEU A 487 19.56 -10.44 -8.25
C LEU A 487 18.75 -9.75 -9.36
N GLY A 488 17.50 -10.15 -9.55
CA GLY A 488 16.62 -9.64 -10.60
C GLY A 488 16.02 -8.25 -10.31
N SER A 489 16.43 -7.60 -9.23
CA SER A 489 16.04 -6.23 -8.91
C SER A 489 17.25 -5.31 -8.77
N SER A 490 17.03 -4.02 -8.97
CA SER A 490 18.09 -3.03 -8.86
C SER A 490 18.65 -2.90 -7.44
N TRP A 491 17.83 -3.04 -6.39
CA TRP A 491 18.31 -2.98 -5.00
C TRP A 491 19.14 -4.22 -4.61
N THR A 492 18.70 -5.43 -4.94
CA THR A 492 19.50 -6.63 -4.66
C THR A 492 20.79 -6.67 -5.48
N MET A 493 20.75 -6.20 -6.74
CA MET A 493 21.94 -6.02 -7.56
C MET A 493 22.87 -4.94 -6.98
N GLN A 494 22.32 -3.84 -6.46
CA GLN A 494 23.11 -2.81 -5.80
C GLN A 494 23.80 -3.36 -4.55
N LEU A 495 23.13 -4.15 -3.73
CA LEU A 495 23.74 -4.82 -2.58
C LEU A 495 24.86 -5.77 -3.02
N ALA A 496 24.66 -6.54 -4.08
CA ALA A 496 25.70 -7.40 -4.64
C ALA A 496 26.93 -6.59 -5.09
N ILE A 497 26.71 -5.48 -5.81
CA ILE A 497 27.78 -4.56 -6.23
C ILE A 497 28.52 -3.99 -5.01
N SER A 498 27.79 -3.62 -3.96
CA SER A 498 28.36 -3.06 -2.73
C SER A 498 29.14 -4.10 -1.90
N ASP A 499 28.77 -5.38 -1.95
CA ASP A 499 29.42 -6.45 -1.17
C ASP A 499 30.69 -6.99 -1.87
N VAL A 500 30.66 -7.22 -3.20
CA VAL A 500 31.80 -7.85 -3.92
C VAL A 500 32.48 -6.96 -4.97
N GLY A 501 31.95 -5.76 -5.23
CA GLY A 501 32.51 -4.79 -6.16
C GLY A 501 31.96 -4.87 -7.58
N LEU A 502 31.84 -3.70 -8.22
CA LEU A 502 31.26 -3.55 -9.56
C LEU A 502 32.03 -4.32 -10.64
N THR A 503 33.37 -4.23 -10.64
CA THR A 503 34.22 -4.88 -11.65
C THR A 503 34.00 -6.40 -11.69
N ARG A 504 33.88 -7.02 -10.52
CA ARG A 504 33.63 -8.45 -10.37
C ARG A 504 32.23 -8.85 -10.85
N ILE A 505 31.21 -8.05 -10.54
CA ILE A 505 29.84 -8.30 -11.01
C ILE A 505 29.75 -8.15 -12.55
N ILE A 506 30.42 -7.16 -13.14
CA ILE A 506 30.47 -7.00 -14.60
C ILE A 506 31.16 -8.21 -15.25
N LEU A 507 32.32 -8.63 -14.73
CA LEU A 507 33.03 -9.82 -15.22
C LEU A 507 32.15 -11.07 -15.13
N ALA A 508 31.47 -11.27 -13.99
CA ALA A 508 30.55 -12.37 -13.79
C ALA A 508 29.39 -12.36 -14.80
N ALA A 509 28.82 -11.18 -15.10
CA ALA A 509 27.77 -11.00 -16.09
C ALA A 509 28.24 -11.36 -17.51
N VAL A 510 29.43 -10.89 -17.91
CA VAL A 510 30.02 -11.18 -19.23
C VAL A 510 30.27 -12.67 -19.39
N VAL A 511 30.98 -13.29 -18.44
CA VAL A 511 31.33 -14.71 -18.51
C VAL A 511 30.09 -15.61 -18.35
N GLY A 512 29.13 -15.22 -17.51
CA GLY A 512 27.86 -15.92 -17.40
C GLY A 512 27.09 -15.95 -18.72
N LYS A 513 27.07 -14.83 -19.45
CA LYS A 513 26.42 -14.73 -20.77
C LYS A 513 27.15 -15.53 -21.85
N MET A 514 28.49 -15.50 -21.87
CA MET A 514 29.29 -16.35 -22.76
C MET A 514 29.09 -17.85 -22.47
N GLY A 515 29.07 -18.23 -21.19
CA GLY A 515 28.83 -19.59 -20.75
C GLY A 515 27.46 -20.13 -21.14
N GLN A 516 26.43 -19.28 -21.10
CA GLN A 516 25.10 -19.64 -21.56
C GLN A 516 25.08 -19.99 -23.06
N PHE A 517 25.87 -19.29 -23.89
CA PHE A 517 26.03 -19.60 -25.31
C PHE A 517 26.72 -20.95 -25.55
N LEU A 518 27.53 -21.40 -24.59
CA LEU A 518 28.25 -22.69 -24.59
C LEU A 518 27.50 -23.79 -23.80
N GLY A 519 26.25 -23.57 -23.39
CA GLY A 519 25.45 -24.55 -22.65
C GLY A 519 25.84 -24.75 -21.17
N MET A 520 26.79 -23.96 -20.64
CA MET A 520 27.26 -24.05 -19.26
C MET A 520 26.40 -23.20 -18.33
N LYS A 521 25.82 -23.81 -17.29
CA LYS A 521 24.96 -23.12 -16.30
C LYS A 521 25.75 -22.72 -15.04
N GLY A 522 25.37 -21.58 -14.44
CA GLY A 522 25.86 -21.16 -13.11
C GLY A 522 27.23 -20.46 -13.08
N LEU A 523 27.84 -20.15 -14.23
CA LEU A 523 29.13 -19.46 -14.32
C LEU A 523 29.13 -18.07 -13.69
N PHE A 524 28.02 -17.33 -13.78
CA PHE A 524 27.85 -16.04 -13.12
C PHE A 524 28.18 -16.13 -11.61
N TYR A 525 27.53 -17.06 -10.91
CA TYR A 525 27.67 -17.20 -9.46
C TYR A 525 29.03 -17.74 -9.04
N LYS A 526 29.69 -18.56 -9.89
CA LYS A 526 31.07 -18.99 -9.64
C LYS A 526 32.04 -17.81 -9.60
N ILE A 527 31.84 -16.81 -10.45
CA ILE A 527 32.74 -15.63 -10.54
C ILE A 527 32.34 -14.55 -9.54
N ALA A 528 31.05 -14.26 -9.42
CA ALA A 528 30.52 -13.30 -8.45
C ALA A 528 30.81 -13.73 -7.00
N GLY A 529 30.93 -15.03 -6.77
CA GLY A 529 31.20 -15.64 -5.47
C GLY A 529 29.95 -16.27 -4.88
N ASN A 530 30.11 -17.39 -4.18
CA ASN A 530 28.99 -18.18 -3.66
C ASN A 530 28.11 -17.43 -2.64
N ASN A 531 28.64 -16.39 -1.98
CA ASN A 531 27.90 -15.54 -1.04
C ASN A 531 26.82 -14.69 -1.72
N ILE A 532 26.98 -14.42 -3.02
CA ILE A 532 26.00 -13.66 -3.81
C ILE A 532 24.71 -14.46 -4.02
N ASN A 533 24.77 -15.80 -3.98
CA ASN A 533 23.56 -16.65 -4.00
C ASN A 533 22.69 -16.47 -2.76
N ALA A 534 23.28 -16.05 -1.64
CA ALA A 534 22.56 -15.82 -0.38
C ALA A 534 21.96 -14.41 -0.30
N ILE A 535 22.12 -13.58 -1.34
CA ILE A 535 21.44 -12.29 -1.40
C ILE A 535 19.99 -12.55 -1.75
N ASP A 536 19.13 -12.08 -0.87
CA ASP A 536 17.70 -12.30 -0.96
C ASP A 536 16.95 -10.99 -0.83
N GLY A 537 15.84 -10.91 -1.54
CA GLY A 537 14.97 -9.75 -1.57
C GLY A 537 13.84 -9.87 -0.55
N PRO A 538 13.04 -8.81 -0.39
CA PRO A 538 11.81 -8.88 0.39
C PRO A 538 10.86 -9.95 -0.15
N THR A 539 10.26 -10.71 0.76
CA THR A 539 9.24 -11.74 0.47
C THR A 539 7.98 -11.44 1.26
N GLU A 540 6.80 -11.48 0.62
CA GLU A 540 5.53 -11.04 1.23
C GLU A 540 5.13 -11.81 2.47
N TYR A 541 5.41 -13.11 2.49
CA TYR A 541 5.03 -14.02 3.57
C TYR A 541 5.95 -13.91 4.80
N SER A 542 7.07 -13.18 4.71
CA SER A 542 7.94 -12.94 5.86
C SER A 542 7.34 -11.89 6.81
N LEU A 543 7.69 -11.93 8.08
CA LEU A 543 7.33 -10.87 9.04
C LEU A 543 8.08 -9.57 8.78
N TYR A 544 7.47 -8.43 9.14
CA TYR A 544 8.18 -7.15 9.19
C TYR A 544 9.32 -7.20 10.22
N PRO A 545 10.52 -6.66 9.93
CA PRO A 545 10.90 -5.90 8.72
C PRO A 545 11.40 -6.73 7.53
N SER A 546 11.46 -8.05 7.64
CA SER A 546 12.04 -8.93 6.61
C SER A 546 11.29 -8.91 5.27
N ASN A 547 9.97 -8.70 5.28
CA ASN A 547 9.18 -8.55 4.05
C ASN A 547 9.41 -7.26 3.26
N VAL A 548 10.22 -6.34 3.79
CA VAL A 548 10.53 -5.04 3.17
C VAL A 548 12.03 -4.73 3.19
N SER A 549 12.86 -5.73 3.48
CA SER A 549 14.30 -5.62 3.49
C SER A 549 14.93 -6.56 2.47
N ALA A 550 16.00 -6.11 1.83
CA ALA A 550 16.93 -6.98 1.13
C ALA A 550 18.11 -7.28 2.06
N LYS A 551 18.58 -8.52 2.05
CA LYS A 551 19.58 -9.01 3.00
C LYS A 551 20.74 -9.66 2.27
N LEU A 552 21.94 -9.51 2.84
CA LEU A 552 23.12 -10.29 2.48
C LEU A 552 23.18 -11.53 3.40
N GLY A 553 23.76 -12.63 2.92
CA GLY A 553 24.02 -13.79 3.76
C GLY A 553 24.96 -13.49 4.94
N PRO A 554 24.96 -14.33 5.99
CA PRO A 554 25.81 -14.14 7.18
C PRO A 554 27.30 -13.98 6.87
N LYS A 555 27.98 -13.10 7.59
CA LYS A 555 29.43 -12.96 7.57
C LYS A 555 30.06 -13.98 8.53
N GLU A 556 31.05 -14.73 8.04
CA GLU A 556 31.83 -15.71 8.83
C GLU A 556 30.94 -16.66 9.67
N PRO A 557 29.96 -17.36 9.06
CA PRO A 557 29.00 -18.19 9.78
C PRO A 557 29.66 -19.26 10.67
N GLN A 558 30.81 -19.81 10.26
CA GLN A 558 31.56 -20.76 11.08
C GLN A 558 31.99 -20.16 12.44
N LYS A 559 32.56 -18.95 12.44
CA LYS A 559 32.96 -18.26 13.68
C LYS A 559 31.77 -17.93 14.57
N VAL A 560 30.64 -17.56 13.97
CA VAL A 560 29.40 -17.33 14.72
C VAL A 560 28.94 -18.61 15.41
N THR A 561 29.02 -19.74 14.70
CA THR A 561 28.64 -21.06 15.22
C THR A 561 29.50 -21.47 16.41
N GLU A 562 30.82 -21.24 16.34
CA GLU A 562 31.77 -21.44 17.44
C GLU A 562 31.51 -20.49 18.61
N GLY A 563 31.19 -19.22 18.34
CA GLY A 563 30.85 -18.24 19.37
C GLY A 563 29.59 -18.63 20.16
N ILE A 564 28.52 -19.03 19.48
CA ILE A 564 27.29 -19.51 20.14
C ILE A 564 27.58 -20.78 20.95
N HIS A 565 28.35 -21.72 20.39
CA HIS A 565 28.76 -22.94 21.11
C HIS A 565 29.50 -22.60 22.41
N ASN A 566 30.52 -21.75 22.33
CA ASN A 566 31.36 -21.39 23.48
C ASN A 566 30.58 -20.63 24.55
N GLU A 567 29.66 -19.75 24.17
CA GLU A 567 28.81 -19.01 25.10
C GLU A 567 27.85 -19.94 25.85
N ILE A 568 27.22 -20.88 25.12
CA ILE A 568 26.33 -21.90 25.71
C ILE A 568 27.10 -22.76 26.71
N VAL A 569 28.24 -23.33 26.30
CA VAL A 569 29.08 -24.16 27.17
C VAL A 569 29.65 -23.37 28.35
N GLY A 570 30.06 -22.11 28.12
CA GLY A 570 30.62 -21.22 29.13
C GLY A 570 29.62 -20.87 30.24
N ARG A 571 28.38 -20.48 29.88
CA ARG A 571 27.33 -20.17 30.86
C ARG A 571 26.95 -21.38 31.70
N TRP A 572 26.89 -22.56 31.11
CA TRP A 572 26.58 -23.77 31.87
C TRP A 572 27.71 -24.23 32.79
N LYS A 573 28.98 -24.04 32.42
CA LYS A 573 30.10 -24.30 33.34
C LYS A 573 30.05 -23.40 34.58
N LEU A 574 29.54 -22.18 34.45
CA LEU A 574 29.38 -21.24 35.57
C LEU A 574 28.23 -21.67 36.52
N GLU A 575 27.15 -22.26 36.01
CA GLU A 575 26.02 -22.75 36.82
C GLU A 575 26.36 -24.02 37.62
N VAL A 576 27.24 -24.89 37.13
CA VAL A 576 27.74 -26.07 37.89
C VAL A 576 28.64 -25.67 39.07
N GLY A 577 29.26 -24.49 39.01
CA GLY A 577 30.16 -24.00 40.05
C GLY A 577 29.45 -23.39 41.28
N SER A 578 28.16 -23.04 41.19
CA SER A 578 27.47 -22.23 42.20
C SER A 578 26.38 -22.93 43.02
N GLU A 579 26.00 -24.19 42.74
CA GLU A 579 24.94 -24.88 43.49
C GLU A 579 25.38 -26.20 44.11
N ARG A 580 25.58 -26.20 45.44
CA ARG A 580 25.74 -27.40 46.27
C ARG A 580 24.40 -28.02 46.71
N THR A 581 23.25 -27.62 46.16
CA THR A 581 21.91 -27.98 46.70
C THR A 581 20.78 -28.14 45.67
N SER A 582 21.03 -28.73 44.49
CA SER A 582 19.94 -29.14 43.59
C SER A 582 20.24 -30.48 42.91
N ASN A 583 19.31 -31.44 43.06
CA ASN A 583 19.38 -32.80 42.51
C ASN A 583 19.17 -32.86 40.97
N VAL A 584 19.38 -31.77 40.25
CA VAL A 584 19.25 -31.71 38.79
C VAL A 584 20.66 -31.64 38.21
N LYS A 585 21.23 -32.80 37.83
CA LYS A 585 22.45 -32.82 37.03
C LYS A 585 22.16 -32.06 35.72
N PRO A 586 22.93 -31.03 35.34
CA PRO A 586 22.72 -30.36 34.08
C PRO A 586 23.00 -31.35 32.95
N GLN A 587 22.06 -31.50 32.02
CA GLN A 587 22.17 -32.34 30.81
C GLN A 587 23.16 -31.75 29.78
N THR A 588 24.30 -31.24 30.26
CA THR A 588 25.37 -30.62 29.46
C THR A 588 26.28 -31.66 28.81
N SER A 589 26.29 -32.90 29.31
CA SER A 589 27.17 -33.96 28.82
C SER A 589 26.87 -34.42 27.38
N ASN A 590 25.71 -34.06 26.84
CA ASN A 590 25.19 -34.59 25.57
C ASN A 590 25.01 -33.51 24.49
N PHE A 591 25.47 -32.27 24.72
CA PHE A 591 25.40 -31.22 23.72
C PHE A 591 26.47 -31.42 22.64
N LEU A 592 26.03 -31.67 21.40
CA LEU A 592 26.87 -31.98 20.25
C LEU A 592 27.35 -30.72 19.50
N GLY A 593 26.73 -29.56 19.71
CA GLY A 593 27.14 -28.28 19.14
C GLY A 593 26.02 -27.49 18.47
N VAL A 594 26.41 -26.54 17.61
CA VAL A 594 25.53 -25.58 16.95
C VAL A 594 25.70 -25.72 15.43
N VAL A 595 24.64 -25.47 14.69
CA VAL A 595 24.64 -25.40 13.22
C VAL A 595 23.92 -24.12 12.80
N ILE A 596 24.49 -23.39 11.84
CA ILE A 596 23.79 -22.32 11.12
C ILE A 596 23.39 -22.86 9.76
N ILE A 597 22.10 -22.79 9.43
CA ILE A 597 21.54 -23.32 8.19
C ILE A 597 20.73 -22.26 7.44
N ASP A 598 20.88 -22.27 6.12
CA ASP A 598 19.89 -21.71 5.21
C ASP A 598 18.91 -22.81 4.83
N ALA A 599 17.68 -22.73 5.34
CA ALA A 599 16.66 -23.72 5.09
C ALA A 599 15.37 -23.03 4.63
N ASN A 600 14.83 -23.54 3.54
CA ASN A 600 13.50 -23.23 3.04
C ASN A 600 12.85 -24.51 2.50
N ASP A 601 11.61 -24.41 2.03
CA ASP A 601 10.84 -25.57 1.54
C ASP A 601 11.37 -26.19 0.23
N LEU A 602 12.42 -25.62 -0.37
CA LEU A 602 12.96 -25.99 -1.67
C LEU A 602 14.38 -26.53 -1.60
N GLY A 603 15.09 -26.24 -0.51
CA GLY A 603 16.45 -26.68 -0.30
C GLY A 603 17.02 -26.20 1.03
N GLN A 604 18.07 -26.91 1.46
CA GLN A 604 18.77 -26.63 2.72
C GLN A 604 20.27 -26.65 2.47
N ARG A 605 20.96 -25.71 3.10
CA ARG A 605 22.41 -25.58 3.01
C ARG A 605 22.99 -25.20 4.35
N VAL A 606 23.90 -26.02 4.86
CA VAL A 606 24.65 -25.68 6.07
C VAL A 606 25.70 -24.62 5.76
N LEU A 607 25.70 -23.54 6.54
CA LEU A 607 26.62 -22.41 6.40
C LEU A 607 27.73 -22.42 7.45
N GLY A 608 27.46 -22.94 8.65
CA GLY A 608 28.42 -23.12 9.73
C GLY A 608 28.02 -24.31 10.60
N ASN A 609 29.00 -25.05 11.09
CA ASN A 609 28.77 -26.27 11.86
C ASN A 609 29.88 -26.46 12.90
N SER A 610 29.52 -26.50 14.18
CA SER A 610 30.44 -26.84 15.28
C SER A 610 30.23 -28.26 15.82
N THR A 611 29.36 -29.04 15.19
CA THR A 611 29.14 -30.46 15.52
C THR A 611 30.11 -31.37 14.78
N GLN A 612 30.18 -32.64 15.20
CA GLN A 612 30.89 -33.70 14.46
C GLN A 612 30.01 -34.40 13.40
N ILE A 613 28.77 -33.93 13.18
CA ILE A 613 27.83 -34.52 12.23
C ILE A 613 28.09 -33.95 10.83
N ASP A 614 28.13 -34.81 9.81
CA ASP A 614 28.31 -34.39 8.41
C ASP A 614 27.19 -33.44 7.95
N ASN A 615 27.57 -32.38 7.22
CA ASN A 615 26.65 -31.35 6.75
C ASN A 615 25.51 -31.92 5.90
N LYS A 616 25.76 -32.92 5.05
CA LYS A 616 24.71 -33.53 4.20
C LYS A 616 23.70 -34.29 5.03
N ILE A 617 24.11 -34.87 6.16
CA ILE A 617 23.19 -35.50 7.10
C ILE A 617 22.29 -34.43 7.72
N ILE A 618 22.86 -33.31 8.15
CA ILE A 618 22.08 -32.20 8.73
C ILE A 618 21.10 -31.60 7.69
N GLU A 619 21.52 -31.41 6.44
CA GLU A 619 20.64 -30.95 5.36
C GLU A 619 19.46 -31.91 5.15
N LYS A 620 19.70 -33.23 5.15
CA LYS A 620 18.62 -34.24 5.10
C LYS A 620 17.70 -34.18 6.33
N ILE A 621 18.27 -33.97 7.53
CA ILE A 621 17.50 -33.80 8.77
C ILE A 621 16.59 -32.58 8.65
N PHE A 622 16.88 -31.59 7.81
CA PHE A 622 16.08 -30.36 7.65
C PHE A 622 15.28 -30.31 6.34
N SER A 623 15.17 -31.43 5.62
CA SER A 623 14.61 -31.49 4.26
C SER A 623 13.18 -30.94 4.08
N ASP A 624 12.32 -31.04 5.09
CA ASP A 624 10.96 -30.48 5.10
C ASP A 624 10.86 -29.09 5.79
N ASN A 625 11.99 -28.51 6.21
CA ASN A 625 12.10 -27.22 6.88
C ASN A 625 11.20 -27.10 8.14
N PRO A 626 11.64 -27.62 9.30
CA PRO A 626 10.87 -27.54 10.54
C PRO A 626 10.78 -26.12 11.11
N MET A 627 11.58 -25.15 10.61
CA MET A 627 11.56 -23.75 11.05
C MET A 627 10.35 -22.96 10.55
N GLY A 628 9.57 -23.50 9.60
CA GLY A 628 8.52 -22.76 8.93
C GLY A 628 9.06 -21.81 7.86
N GLN A 629 8.17 -21.16 7.12
CA GLN A 629 8.53 -20.30 5.98
C GLN A 629 7.98 -18.88 6.12
N ALA A 630 6.92 -18.67 6.91
CA ALA A 630 6.13 -17.46 7.00
C ALA A 630 6.34 -16.71 8.34
N ASP A 631 5.31 -16.64 9.19
CA ASP A 631 5.25 -15.84 10.41
C ASP A 631 5.37 -16.66 11.70
N GLU A 632 5.85 -17.90 11.62
CA GLU A 632 5.87 -18.85 12.74
C GLU A 632 6.81 -18.41 13.89
N GLN A 633 7.77 -17.52 13.59
CA GLN A 633 8.77 -16.96 14.51
C GLN A 633 9.67 -18.02 15.17
N THR A 634 10.00 -19.09 14.46
CA THR A 634 10.79 -20.21 14.98
C THR A 634 12.20 -20.33 14.36
N PRO A 635 13.09 -19.33 14.56
CA PRO A 635 14.42 -19.31 13.91
C PRO A 635 15.44 -20.26 14.56
N LEU A 636 15.07 -20.94 15.65
CA LEU A 636 15.92 -21.88 16.40
C LEU A 636 15.23 -23.24 16.48
N ILE A 637 15.98 -24.32 16.24
CA ILE A 637 15.48 -25.70 16.38
C ILE A 637 16.38 -26.48 17.34
N LEU A 638 15.80 -27.10 18.35
CA LEU A 638 16.48 -28.12 19.16
C LEU A 638 16.33 -29.48 18.50
N THR A 639 17.45 -30.10 18.15
CA THR A 639 17.44 -31.41 17.48
C THR A 639 18.04 -32.47 18.39
N PHE A 640 17.22 -33.47 18.76
CA PHE A 640 17.63 -34.62 19.56
C PHE A 640 17.82 -35.84 18.67
N VAL A 641 18.89 -36.58 18.88
CA VAL A 641 19.12 -37.89 18.26
C VAL A 641 18.37 -38.94 19.07
N LYS A 642 17.70 -39.88 18.41
CA LYS A 642 17.01 -41.01 19.04
C LYS A 642 17.62 -42.33 18.62
#